data_AF-A0A1G2Z7T9-F1
#
_entry.id   AF-A0A1G2Z7T9-F1
#
_cell.length_a   1.000
_cell.length_b   1.000
_cell.length_c   1.000
_cell.angle_alpha   90.00
_cell.angle_beta   90.00
_cell.angle_gamma   90.00
#
_symmetry.space_group_name_H-M   'P 1'
#
loop_
_entity.id
_entity.type
_entity.pdbx_description
1 polymer ?
#
loop_
_entity_poly.entity_id
_entity_poly.type
_entity_poly.pdbx_seq_one_letter_code
_entity_poly.pdbx_strand_id
1 'polypeptide(L)'
;MSRTIRAIIGAVLILIIVFSGISICQNLGARVKVDITEQGIYTLSDGTKAILGKLNQPIKAKLFYAQTASLKAPDQIRYFTNYYEFVKALLQEYVAVSKGMVQLQVIDPRPFSQEEEQAMRYGLQRFPITQEENFFFGLVMQTQFGVEKVIPFFSPDRHNFVEYDISYLIDTAVTKQKKKIGVMSSLPVMGQEMSDYMARMMQMQGQQPEPPWTIVEQLKNKYEVTTVPTDVNDINDVDILMVIHPKGLPEKTQFAIDQFVLKGGRTIVCVDPHCISDRPQRNPMQMVQQEQSSNLDRLMRTWGLEMPKNTFAGDRSLAIDAAIDRNQRPEKIIGYLELTPECFNKDSVIATNLNQVRVLFAGVLNEVNPPQKAAGKPADPNQPKEEKKADEAPQIRRTPLLMTTNRGNAWKVSGAFELMFPDPAKLMSNFADGSKPVNMGYLVTGRLKSSFPEGIEVEIPAPNDPNDKNSDPNAPKMVKKQITGLTESKGDCAVVVFSDVDFISDQLAYANSFFGKMVMGDNSALLLNTVEDLGGSGDLISIRSRGNFKRPFVVVDKIEQEAEKETANEMAVINAQIEGFNQELQTLVASAKEDQQEVLGSTIVQKKREVELKIHEAQRQLREIKEKRRERTDQLGNTLEVINMAAVPGVVMVVAVILGVWRSVRRRHYISHASDA
;
A
#
# COMPACT_ATOMS: atom_id res chain seq x y z
N MET A 1 67.39 -26.95 -4.73
CA MET A 1 66.39 -26.23 -3.90
C MET A 1 65.72 -27.25 -2.99
N SER A 2 65.83 -27.11 -1.66
CA SER A 2 65.26 -28.06 -0.71
C SER A 2 63.74 -28.12 -0.82
N ARG A 3 63.13 -29.26 -0.45
CA ARG A 3 61.66 -29.41 -0.39
C ARG A 3 61.00 -28.29 0.43
N THR A 4 61.67 -27.83 1.48
CA THR A 4 61.21 -26.72 2.34
C THR A 4 61.17 -25.39 1.60
N ILE A 5 62.19 -25.06 0.80
CA ILE A 5 62.21 -23.81 0.02
C ILE A 5 61.14 -23.83 -1.07
N ARG A 6 60.90 -24.98 -1.71
CA ARG A 6 59.80 -25.13 -2.69
C ARG A 6 58.42 -24.97 -2.05
N ALA A 7 58.23 -25.49 -0.83
CA ALA A 7 56.99 -25.34 -0.08
C ALA A 7 56.74 -23.88 0.34
N ILE A 8 57.78 -23.17 0.82
CA ILE A 8 57.69 -21.75 1.20
C ILE A 8 57.36 -20.88 -0.01
N ILE A 9 58.05 -21.09 -1.14
CA ILE A 9 57.77 -20.34 -2.38
C ILE A 9 56.36 -20.62 -2.90
N GLY A 10 55.91 -21.89 -2.81
CA GLY A 10 54.54 -22.26 -3.15
C GLY A 10 53.50 -21.55 -2.28
N ALA A 11 53.70 -21.52 -0.96
CA ALA A 11 52.82 -20.83 -0.03
C ALA A 11 52.77 -19.31 -0.28
N VAL A 12 53.92 -18.67 -0.52
CA VAL A 12 54.00 -17.24 -0.84
C VAL A 12 53.29 -16.92 -2.15
N LEU A 13 53.46 -17.75 -3.19
CA LEU A 13 52.76 -17.58 -4.46
C LEU A 13 51.24 -17.74 -4.32
N ILE A 14 50.77 -18.69 -3.52
CA ILE A 14 49.34 -18.85 -3.22
C ILE A 14 48.81 -17.59 -2.52
N LEU A 15 49.55 -17.07 -1.52
CA LEU A 15 49.17 -15.86 -0.80
C LEU A 15 49.09 -14.64 -1.73
N ILE A 16 50.05 -14.48 -2.65
CA ILE A 16 50.06 -13.42 -3.67
C ILE A 16 48.89 -13.59 -4.65
N ILE A 17 48.59 -14.82 -5.09
CA ILE A 17 47.46 -15.10 -5.99
C ILE A 17 46.13 -14.81 -5.28
N VAL A 18 45.98 -15.20 -4.02
CA VAL A 18 44.79 -14.91 -3.22
C VAL A 18 44.64 -13.41 -3.01
N PHE A 19 45.71 -12.71 -2.62
CA PHE A 19 45.69 -11.26 -2.45
C PHE A 19 45.38 -10.51 -3.75
N SER A 20 46.01 -10.92 -4.86
CA SER A 20 45.74 -10.36 -6.20
C SER A 20 44.32 -10.69 -6.66
N GLY A 21 43.84 -11.91 -6.40
CA GLY A 21 42.47 -12.32 -6.70
C GLY A 21 41.45 -11.51 -5.92
N ILE A 22 41.67 -11.29 -4.62
CA ILE A 22 40.82 -10.43 -3.78
C ILE A 22 40.85 -8.99 -4.30
N SER A 23 42.04 -8.43 -4.59
CA SER A 23 42.18 -7.06 -5.08
C SER A 23 41.54 -6.86 -6.46
N ILE A 24 41.71 -7.83 -7.37
CA ILE A 24 41.07 -7.81 -8.69
C ILE A 24 39.56 -7.96 -8.54
N CYS A 25 39.06 -8.89 -7.72
CA CYS A 25 37.62 -9.03 -7.47
C CYS A 25 37.02 -7.77 -6.84
N GLN A 26 37.75 -7.07 -5.98
CA GLN A 26 37.30 -5.80 -5.39
C GLN A 26 37.24 -4.66 -6.44
N ASN A 27 38.24 -4.54 -7.33
CA ASN A 27 38.29 -3.46 -8.32
C ASN A 27 37.50 -3.74 -9.62
N LEU A 28 37.53 -4.96 -10.14
CA LEU A 28 36.77 -5.36 -11.34
C LEU A 28 35.32 -5.75 -10.99
N GLY A 29 35.09 -6.42 -9.87
CA GLY A 29 33.75 -6.87 -9.45
C GLY A 29 32.80 -5.72 -9.13
N ALA A 30 33.32 -4.56 -8.72
CA ALA A 30 32.52 -3.36 -8.52
C ALA A 30 31.87 -2.83 -9.82
N ARG A 31 32.40 -3.15 -11.00
CA ARG A 31 31.85 -2.74 -12.31
C ARG A 31 30.95 -3.79 -12.96
N VAL A 32 31.06 -5.05 -12.55
CA VAL A 32 30.27 -6.16 -13.10
C VAL A 32 29.55 -6.84 -11.94
N LYS A 33 28.40 -6.28 -11.57
CA LYS A 33 27.45 -6.93 -10.66
C LYS A 33 26.41 -7.65 -11.49
N VAL A 34 26.23 -8.93 -11.21
CA VAL A 34 25.12 -9.73 -11.73
C VAL A 34 24.21 -10.01 -10.56
N ASP A 35 22.99 -9.51 -10.65
CA ASP A 35 21.96 -9.84 -9.69
C ASP A 35 21.34 -11.18 -10.08
N ILE A 36 21.61 -12.20 -9.26
CA ILE A 36 21.11 -13.57 -9.43
C ILE A 36 19.79 -13.79 -8.70
N THR A 37 19.23 -12.76 -8.07
CA THR A 37 17.91 -12.87 -7.45
C THR A 37 16.85 -12.97 -8.55
N GLU A 38 15.85 -13.82 -8.31
CA GLU A 38 14.78 -14.13 -9.27
C GLU A 38 14.09 -12.88 -9.85
N GLN A 39 14.05 -11.80 -9.07
CA GLN A 39 13.42 -10.54 -9.45
C GLN A 39 14.39 -9.37 -9.61
N GLY A 40 15.69 -9.59 -9.48
CA GLY A 40 16.67 -8.51 -9.55
C GLY A 40 16.47 -7.44 -8.45
N ILE A 41 16.26 -7.84 -7.20
CA ILE A 41 15.93 -6.93 -6.07
C ILE A 41 17.06 -5.95 -5.71
N TYR A 42 18.28 -6.24 -6.17
CA TYR A 42 19.45 -5.37 -6.08
C TYR A 42 19.73 -4.68 -7.43
N THR A 43 18.77 -4.66 -8.36
CA THR A 43 18.85 -3.92 -9.63
C THR A 43 17.68 -2.98 -9.80
N LEU A 44 17.98 -1.77 -10.25
CA LEU A 44 16.98 -0.74 -10.49
C LEU A 44 16.04 -1.15 -11.62
N SER A 45 14.76 -0.89 -11.41
CA SER A 45 13.72 -1.00 -12.42
C SER A 45 13.94 -0.02 -13.56
N ASP A 46 13.30 -0.28 -14.70
CA ASP A 46 13.40 0.61 -15.87
C ASP A 46 12.75 1.98 -15.59
N GLY A 47 11.73 2.04 -14.74
CA GLY A 47 11.15 3.29 -14.24
C GLY A 47 12.16 4.14 -13.48
N THR A 48 12.88 3.54 -12.53
CA THR A 48 13.95 4.23 -11.79
C THR A 48 15.04 4.73 -12.74
N LYS A 49 15.46 3.91 -13.71
CA LYS A 49 16.45 4.33 -14.72
C LYS A 49 15.95 5.50 -15.56
N ALA A 50 14.67 5.52 -15.93
CA ALA A 50 14.05 6.62 -16.65
C ALA A 50 14.04 7.92 -15.84
N ILE A 51 13.69 7.86 -14.55
CA ILE A 51 13.74 9.00 -13.63
C ILE A 51 15.17 9.53 -13.50
N LEU A 52 16.15 8.64 -13.28
CA LEU A 52 17.56 9.01 -13.21
C LEU A 52 18.08 9.62 -14.51
N GLY A 53 17.60 9.14 -15.66
CA GLY A 53 17.94 9.68 -16.98
C GLY A 53 17.39 11.09 -17.24
N LYS A 54 16.36 11.51 -16.50
CA LYS A 54 15.77 12.86 -16.58
C LYS A 54 16.45 13.87 -15.67
N LEU A 55 17.36 13.44 -14.78
CA LEU A 55 18.10 14.34 -13.92
C LEU A 55 18.96 15.29 -14.77
N ASN A 56 18.72 16.59 -14.63
CA ASN A 56 19.48 17.65 -15.28
C ASN A 56 20.49 18.34 -14.32
N GLN A 57 20.44 18.00 -13.03
CA GLN A 57 21.34 18.50 -12.01
C GLN A 57 21.74 17.40 -11.01
N PRO A 58 22.95 17.45 -10.44
CA PRO A 58 23.35 16.56 -9.37
C PRO A 58 22.52 16.74 -8.10
N ILE A 59 22.17 15.64 -7.44
CA ILE A 59 21.48 15.59 -6.16
C ILE A 59 22.33 14.85 -5.11
N LYS A 60 22.24 15.29 -3.85
CA LYS A 60 22.92 14.67 -2.71
C LYS A 60 21.93 13.85 -1.91
N ALA A 61 22.22 12.56 -1.76
CA ALA A 61 21.51 11.59 -0.95
C ALA A 61 22.27 11.37 0.36
N LYS A 62 21.79 11.92 1.47
CA LYS A 62 22.38 11.75 2.81
C LYS A 62 21.63 10.65 3.56
N LEU A 63 22.22 9.48 3.66
CA LEU A 63 21.70 8.33 4.41
C LEU A 63 22.19 8.42 5.85
N PHE A 64 21.26 8.60 6.80
CA PHE A 64 21.57 8.62 8.23
C PHE A 64 21.27 7.24 8.82
N TYR A 65 22.25 6.65 9.50
CA TYR A 65 22.09 5.38 10.21
C TYR A 65 22.95 5.35 11.47
N ALA A 66 22.32 5.14 12.63
CA ALA A 66 22.99 5.09 13.93
C ALA A 66 23.73 3.74 14.11
N GLN A 67 24.85 3.57 13.41
CA GLN A 67 25.58 2.30 13.34
C GLN A 67 26.14 1.89 14.70
N THR A 68 26.67 2.84 15.46
CA THR A 68 27.28 2.59 16.77
C THR A 68 26.26 2.19 17.82
N ALA A 69 25.06 2.77 17.78
CA ALA A 69 23.96 2.46 18.71
C ALA A 69 23.34 1.08 18.39
N SER A 70 23.30 0.70 17.10
CA SER A 70 22.76 -0.59 16.64
C SER A 70 23.56 -1.81 17.13
N LEU A 71 24.87 -1.64 17.36
CA LEU A 71 25.75 -2.72 17.85
C LEU A 71 25.53 -3.05 19.34
N LYS A 72 25.01 -2.10 20.12
CA LYS A 72 24.73 -2.24 21.55
C LYS A 72 23.28 -2.59 21.85
N ALA A 73 22.44 -2.57 20.82
CA ALA A 73 21.01 -2.67 20.95
C ALA A 73 20.52 -4.13 21.14
N PRO A 74 19.33 -4.33 21.75
CA PRO A 74 18.69 -5.65 21.84
C PRO A 74 18.50 -6.32 20.48
N ASP A 75 18.31 -7.65 20.44
CA ASP A 75 18.14 -8.44 19.20
C ASP A 75 17.10 -7.87 18.21
N GLN A 76 16.12 -7.10 18.71
CA GLN A 76 15.11 -6.41 17.90
C GLN A 76 15.69 -5.38 16.91
N ILE A 77 16.85 -4.79 17.18
CA ILE A 77 17.49 -3.79 16.30
C ILE A 77 18.40 -4.43 15.25
N ARG A 78 18.83 -5.70 15.43
CA ARG A 78 19.61 -6.44 14.42
C ARG A 78 18.88 -6.56 13.08
N TYR A 79 17.54 -6.63 13.09
CA TYR A 79 16.73 -6.64 11.87
C TYR A 79 16.94 -5.37 11.01
N PHE A 80 17.14 -4.21 11.65
CA PHE A 80 17.40 -2.96 10.97
C PHE A 80 18.79 -2.89 10.35
N THR A 81 19.78 -3.59 10.89
CA THR A 81 21.13 -3.66 10.30
C THR A 81 21.12 -4.33 8.92
N ASN A 82 20.44 -5.47 8.80
CA ASN A 82 20.30 -6.15 7.50
C ASN A 82 19.54 -5.27 6.50
N TYR A 83 18.48 -4.62 6.97
CA TYR A 83 17.68 -3.74 6.13
C TYR A 83 18.46 -2.49 5.71
N TYR A 84 19.28 -1.91 6.58
CA TYR A 84 20.20 -0.83 6.26
C TYR A 84 21.19 -1.22 5.16
N GLU A 85 21.82 -2.40 5.24
CA GLU A 85 22.74 -2.85 4.20
C GLU A 85 22.02 -3.03 2.85
N PHE A 86 20.76 -3.47 2.85
CA PHE A 86 19.92 -3.49 1.65
C PHE A 86 19.67 -2.07 1.10
N VAL A 87 19.19 -1.13 1.92
CA VAL A 87 18.91 0.26 1.49
C VAL A 87 20.18 0.94 0.96
N LYS A 88 21.31 0.74 1.64
CA LYS A 88 22.61 1.27 1.24
C LYS A 88 23.08 0.66 -0.08
N ALA A 89 22.95 -0.66 -0.25
CA ALA A 89 23.29 -1.32 -1.51
C ALA A 89 22.42 -0.80 -2.66
N LEU A 90 21.11 -0.62 -2.43
CA LEU A 90 20.19 -0.04 -3.40
C LEU A 90 20.62 1.38 -3.78
N LEU A 91 20.88 2.26 -2.81
CA LEU A 91 21.36 3.64 -3.08
C LEU A 91 22.70 3.67 -3.84
N GLN A 92 23.59 2.70 -3.62
CA GLN A 92 24.82 2.57 -4.41
C GLN A 92 24.54 2.24 -5.87
N GLU A 93 23.49 1.46 -6.17
CA GLU A 93 23.04 1.24 -7.54
C GLU A 93 22.48 2.52 -8.18
N TYR A 94 21.76 3.36 -7.42
CA TYR A 94 21.35 4.70 -7.90
C TYR A 94 22.57 5.54 -8.29
N VAL A 95 23.63 5.54 -7.47
CA VAL A 95 24.89 6.25 -7.78
C VAL A 95 25.54 5.68 -9.04
N ALA A 96 25.64 4.36 -9.16
CA ALA A 96 26.28 3.69 -10.29
C ALA A 96 25.56 3.97 -11.62
N VAL A 97 24.22 3.91 -11.63
CA VAL A 97 23.39 4.13 -12.83
C VAL A 97 23.29 5.61 -13.21
N SER A 98 23.27 6.51 -12.22
CA SER A 98 23.07 7.95 -12.44
C SER A 98 24.28 8.69 -13.05
N LYS A 99 25.41 8.01 -13.27
CA LYS A 99 26.63 8.58 -13.87
C LYS A 99 27.11 9.87 -13.18
N GLY A 100 27.04 9.91 -11.85
CA GLY A 100 27.49 11.05 -11.03
C GLY A 100 26.42 12.09 -10.73
N MET A 101 25.19 11.91 -11.22
CA MET A 101 24.05 12.78 -10.89
C MET A 101 23.49 12.51 -9.49
N VAL A 102 23.68 11.32 -8.93
CA VAL A 102 23.35 11.04 -7.53
C VAL A 102 24.63 10.86 -6.74
N GLN A 103 24.77 11.60 -5.63
CA GLN A 103 25.90 11.52 -4.72
C GLN A 103 25.44 10.99 -3.35
N LEU A 104 25.88 9.78 -2.99
CA LEU A 104 25.54 9.18 -1.70
C LEU A 104 26.55 9.60 -0.61
N GLN A 105 26.05 10.08 0.51
CA GLN A 105 26.79 10.32 1.75
C GLN A 105 26.15 9.51 2.88
N VAL A 106 26.94 8.67 3.55
CA VAL A 106 26.48 7.91 4.71
C VAL A 106 26.94 8.62 5.98
N ILE A 107 26.03 8.84 6.93
CA ILE A 107 26.24 9.65 8.12
C ILE A 107 25.81 8.84 9.35
N ASP A 108 26.68 8.75 10.36
CA ASP A 108 26.37 8.15 11.67
C ASP A 108 26.06 9.26 12.69
N PRO A 109 24.78 9.53 13.02
CA PRO A 109 24.39 10.56 13.96
C PRO A 109 24.63 10.09 15.41
N ARG A 110 25.88 10.22 15.86
CA ARG A 110 26.27 9.83 17.23
C ARG A 110 25.66 10.78 18.27
N PRO A 111 25.36 10.30 19.49
CA PRO A 111 24.87 11.18 20.56
C PRO A 111 25.75 12.41 20.78
N PHE A 112 25.14 13.58 20.93
CA PHE A 112 25.78 14.89 21.15
C PHE A 112 26.69 15.35 20.00
N SER A 113 26.53 14.81 18.80
CA SER A 113 27.30 15.20 17.60
C SER A 113 26.59 16.24 16.74
N GLN A 114 27.33 16.92 15.86
CA GLN A 114 26.74 17.83 14.87
C GLN A 114 25.86 17.07 13.87
N GLU A 115 26.19 15.81 13.59
CA GLU A 115 25.43 14.94 12.70
C GLU A 115 24.05 14.59 13.29
N GLU A 116 23.96 14.37 14.61
CA GLU A 116 22.68 14.18 15.31
C GLU A 116 21.83 15.46 15.24
N GLU A 117 22.43 16.61 15.49
CA GLU A 117 21.73 17.90 15.37
C GLU A 117 21.23 18.13 13.94
N GLN A 118 22.05 17.80 12.94
CA GLN A 118 21.67 17.88 11.53
C GLN A 118 20.52 16.93 11.19
N ALA A 119 20.54 15.69 11.69
CA ALA A 119 19.45 14.73 11.53
C ALA A 119 18.13 15.29 12.08
N MET A 120 18.18 15.89 13.28
CA MET A 120 17.02 16.53 13.90
C MET A 120 16.52 17.74 13.10
N ARG A 121 17.42 18.59 12.58
CA ARG A 121 17.04 19.74 11.74
C ARG A 121 16.33 19.32 10.45
N TYR A 122 16.71 18.19 9.87
CA TYR A 122 16.04 17.63 8.69
C TYR A 122 14.71 16.93 9.01
N GLY A 123 14.32 16.84 10.29
CA GLY A 123 13.07 16.19 10.71
C GLY A 123 13.13 14.67 10.65
N LEU A 124 14.31 14.05 10.73
CA LEU A 124 14.44 12.60 10.84
C LEU A 124 13.86 12.11 12.18
N GLN A 125 13.16 10.97 12.14
CA GLN A 125 12.56 10.40 13.32
C GLN A 125 13.63 9.71 14.18
N ARG A 126 13.64 10.01 15.48
CA ARG A 126 14.51 9.40 16.48
C ARG A 126 13.75 8.38 17.32
N PHE A 127 14.38 7.24 17.60
CA PHE A 127 13.86 6.25 18.53
C PHE A 127 14.85 6.06 19.69
N PRO A 128 14.46 6.35 20.94
CA PRO A 128 15.37 6.15 22.06
C PRO A 128 15.62 4.65 22.28
N ILE A 129 16.89 4.23 22.25
CA ILE A 129 17.32 2.88 22.64
C ILE A 129 17.59 2.85 24.15
N THR A 130 18.28 3.87 24.64
CA THR A 130 18.57 4.10 26.05
C THR A 130 18.26 5.55 26.41
N GLN A 131 18.52 5.97 27.65
CA GLN A 131 18.35 7.38 28.04
C GLN A 131 19.29 8.33 27.30
N GLU A 132 20.41 7.83 26.77
CA GLU A 132 21.46 8.64 26.13
C GLU A 132 21.68 8.29 24.65
N GLU A 133 21.20 7.13 24.19
CA GLU A 133 21.38 6.69 22.80
C GLU A 133 20.07 6.70 22.02
N ASN A 134 20.08 7.42 20.89
CA ASN A 134 18.99 7.47 19.92
C ASN A 134 19.35 6.68 18.67
N PHE A 135 18.35 5.99 18.12
CA PHE A 135 18.41 5.33 16.83
C PHE A 135 17.83 6.24 15.75
N PHE A 136 18.55 6.34 14.63
CA PHE A 136 18.13 7.03 13.42
C PHE A 136 18.33 6.09 12.23
N PHE A 137 17.35 6.07 11.32
CA PHE A 137 17.49 5.40 10.04
C PHE A 137 16.62 6.07 8.98
N GLY A 138 17.16 7.02 8.23
CA GLY A 138 16.39 7.81 7.26
C GLY A 138 17.25 8.41 6.15
N LEU A 139 16.60 9.06 5.18
CA LEU A 139 17.25 9.60 3.98
C LEU A 139 16.86 11.05 3.74
N VAL A 140 17.86 11.90 3.46
CA VAL A 140 17.65 13.29 3.06
C VAL A 140 18.17 13.47 1.64
N MET A 141 17.29 13.91 0.74
CA MET A 141 17.61 14.32 -0.62
C MET A 141 17.72 15.84 -0.71
N GLN A 142 18.85 16.32 -1.21
CA GLN A 142 19.14 17.74 -1.34
C GLN A 142 19.56 18.07 -2.78
N THR A 143 18.87 19.02 -3.39
CA THR A 143 19.24 19.56 -4.72
C THR A 143 20.22 20.74 -4.57
N GLN A 144 20.85 21.15 -5.67
CA GLN A 144 21.74 22.32 -5.67
C GLN A 144 21.01 23.65 -5.36
N PHE A 145 19.70 23.70 -5.60
CA PHE A 145 18.86 24.87 -5.32
C PHE A 145 18.29 24.91 -3.90
N GLY A 146 18.75 24.01 -3.01
CA GLY A 146 18.31 23.97 -1.62
C GLY A 146 16.93 23.35 -1.40
N VAL A 147 16.33 22.72 -2.42
CA VAL A 147 15.14 21.88 -2.20
C VAL A 147 15.57 20.63 -1.44
N GLU A 148 14.95 20.43 -0.29
CA GLU A 148 15.18 19.29 0.60
C GLU A 148 13.91 18.44 0.68
N LYS A 149 14.08 17.12 0.51
CA LYS A 149 13.03 16.12 0.63
C LYS A 149 13.55 14.99 1.52
N VAL A 150 12.71 14.45 2.39
CA VAL A 150 13.14 13.56 3.47
C VAL A 150 12.25 12.32 3.54
N ILE A 151 12.86 11.15 3.70
CA ILE A 151 12.23 9.96 4.26
C ILE A 151 12.58 9.95 5.75
N PRO A 152 11.63 10.26 6.66
CA PRO A 152 11.92 10.45 8.08
C PRO A 152 12.47 9.20 8.76
N PHE A 153 11.98 8.02 8.32
CA PHE A 153 12.39 6.73 8.82
C PHE A 153 12.16 5.61 7.80
N PHE A 154 13.13 4.71 7.65
CA PHE A 154 12.96 3.47 6.90
C PHE A 154 12.41 2.37 7.82
N SER A 155 11.13 2.03 7.64
CA SER A 155 10.54 0.85 8.29
C SER A 155 10.77 -0.42 7.46
N PRO A 156 11.16 -1.55 8.08
CA PRO A 156 11.21 -2.87 7.45
C PRO A 156 9.89 -3.28 6.80
N ASP A 157 8.74 -2.80 7.30
CA ASP A 157 7.43 -3.10 6.73
C ASP A 157 7.27 -2.56 5.30
N ARG A 158 8.07 -1.55 4.93
CA ARG A 158 8.12 -0.96 3.59
C ARG A 158 9.28 -1.48 2.74
N HIS A 159 9.90 -2.60 3.11
CA HIS A 159 11.05 -3.16 2.41
C HIS A 159 10.85 -3.26 0.88
N ASN A 160 9.67 -3.74 0.46
CA ASN A 160 9.34 -3.92 -0.95
C ASN A 160 9.11 -2.61 -1.71
N PHE A 161 8.92 -1.49 -1.01
CA PHE A 161 8.60 -0.18 -1.58
C PHE A 161 9.77 0.80 -1.48
N VAL A 162 10.92 0.42 -0.92
CA VAL A 162 12.07 1.32 -0.77
C VAL A 162 12.52 1.92 -2.09
N GLU A 163 12.55 1.13 -3.18
CA GLU A 163 12.92 1.65 -4.50
C GLU A 163 11.93 2.73 -4.96
N TYR A 164 10.63 2.50 -4.75
CA TYR A 164 9.59 3.47 -5.05
C TYR A 164 9.74 4.73 -4.18
N ASP A 165 9.89 4.58 -2.86
CA ASP A 165 9.99 5.68 -1.91
C ASP A 165 11.20 6.59 -2.25
N ILE A 166 12.35 6.01 -2.59
CA ILE A 166 13.56 6.76 -3.01
C ILE A 166 13.35 7.42 -4.37
N SER A 167 12.81 6.70 -5.36
CA SER A 167 12.57 7.25 -6.70
C SER A 167 11.56 8.40 -6.67
N TYR A 168 10.49 8.26 -5.89
CA TYR A 168 9.51 9.31 -5.67
C TYR A 168 10.13 10.54 -5.00
N LEU A 169 11.01 10.32 -4.01
CA LEU A 169 11.74 11.41 -3.36
C LEU A 169 12.62 12.19 -4.35
N ILE A 170 13.26 11.49 -5.30
CA ILE A 170 14.06 12.09 -6.36
C ILE A 170 13.17 12.85 -7.36
N ASP A 171 12.11 12.23 -7.86
CA ASP A 171 11.19 12.81 -8.84
C ASP A 171 10.56 14.11 -8.30
N THR A 172 10.11 14.09 -7.05
CA THR A 172 9.50 15.25 -6.37
C THR A 172 10.52 16.33 -5.96
N ALA A 173 11.79 15.98 -5.78
CA ALA A 173 12.84 16.98 -5.51
C ALA A 173 13.21 17.76 -6.79
N VAL A 174 13.06 17.15 -7.96
CA VAL A 174 13.48 17.73 -9.25
C VAL A 174 12.30 18.35 -10.02
N THR A 175 11.08 17.88 -9.78
CA THR A 175 9.87 18.41 -10.41
C THR A 175 9.44 19.73 -9.76
N LYS A 176 9.58 20.85 -10.49
CA LYS A 176 9.31 22.21 -9.99
C LYS A 176 7.83 22.61 -10.00
N GLN A 177 7.00 21.96 -10.82
CA GLN A 177 5.58 22.33 -10.97
C GLN A 177 4.70 21.56 -9.98
N LYS A 178 3.88 22.29 -9.22
CA LYS A 178 2.80 21.69 -8.43
C LYS A 178 1.85 20.98 -9.39
N LYS A 179 1.46 19.76 -9.07
CA LYS A 179 0.40 19.06 -9.82
C LYS A 179 -0.90 19.82 -9.68
N LYS A 180 -1.66 19.88 -10.78
CA LYS A 180 -3.00 20.47 -10.82
C LYS A 180 -4.03 19.41 -10.49
N ILE A 181 -4.80 19.63 -9.42
CA ILE A 181 -5.90 18.77 -8.99
C ILE A 181 -7.22 19.46 -9.34
N GLY A 182 -8.01 18.85 -10.22
CA GLY A 182 -9.38 19.26 -10.48
C GLY A 182 -10.33 18.60 -9.49
N VAL A 183 -11.15 19.38 -8.79
CA VAL A 183 -12.14 18.87 -7.84
C VAL A 183 -13.54 19.08 -8.40
N MET A 184 -14.21 17.98 -8.73
CA MET A 184 -15.62 17.94 -9.10
C MET A 184 -16.41 17.38 -7.93
N SER A 185 -17.34 18.16 -7.38
CA SER A 185 -18.13 17.73 -6.22
C SER A 185 -19.56 18.26 -6.27
N SER A 186 -20.51 17.44 -5.81
CA SER A 186 -21.88 17.92 -5.52
C SER A 186 -22.00 18.54 -4.13
N LEU A 187 -20.97 18.37 -3.28
CA LEU A 187 -20.87 18.96 -1.94
C LEU A 187 -20.00 20.22 -1.97
N PRO A 188 -20.22 21.20 -1.07
CA PRO A 188 -19.43 22.43 -0.98
C PRO A 188 -18.03 22.21 -0.37
N VAL A 189 -17.30 21.18 -0.82
CA VAL A 189 -15.97 20.79 -0.30
C VAL A 189 -14.92 21.88 -0.49
N MET A 190 -15.07 22.70 -1.53
CA MET A 190 -14.20 23.83 -1.83
C MET A 190 -14.55 25.09 -1.03
N GLY A 191 -15.59 25.04 -0.20
CA GLY A 191 -16.24 26.18 0.43
C GLY A 191 -17.26 26.84 -0.50
N GLN A 192 -18.11 27.69 0.06
CA GLN A 192 -19.05 28.47 -0.75
C GLN A 192 -18.35 29.70 -1.33
N GLU A 193 -18.19 29.76 -2.65
CA GLU A 193 -17.78 30.98 -3.34
C GLU A 193 -18.91 32.01 -3.25
N MET A 194 -18.71 33.05 -2.44
CA MET A 194 -19.66 34.15 -2.33
C MET A 194 -18.95 35.49 -2.29
N SER A 195 -19.64 36.54 -2.76
CA SER A 195 -19.14 37.92 -2.66
C SER A 195 -18.94 38.32 -1.19
N ASP A 196 -17.89 39.09 -0.91
CA ASP A 196 -17.62 39.68 0.41
C ASP A 196 -18.84 40.40 1.01
N TYR A 197 -19.70 40.96 0.16
CA TYR A 197 -20.95 41.58 0.57
C TYR A 197 -21.96 40.54 1.10
N MET A 198 -22.11 39.41 0.40
CA MET A 198 -23.02 38.33 0.77
C MET A 198 -22.51 37.59 2.03
N ALA A 199 -21.20 37.40 2.15
CA ALA A 199 -20.57 36.86 3.37
C ALA A 199 -20.85 37.75 4.61
N ARG A 200 -20.72 39.07 4.47
CA ARG A 200 -21.05 40.02 5.55
C ARG A 200 -22.55 40.03 5.89
N MET A 201 -23.42 39.92 4.89
CA MET A 201 -24.87 39.85 5.12
C MET A 201 -25.26 38.58 5.89
N MET A 202 -24.69 37.43 5.54
CA MET A 202 -24.89 36.16 6.25
C MET A 202 -24.41 36.25 7.70
N GLN A 203 -23.23 36.84 7.92
CA GLN A 203 -22.70 37.07 9.27
C GLN A 203 -23.62 37.97 10.11
N MET A 204 -24.23 39.00 9.51
CA MET A 204 -25.24 39.83 10.18
C MET A 204 -26.54 39.07 10.52
N GLN A 205 -26.87 38.03 9.76
CA GLN A 205 -27.98 37.11 10.07
C GLN A 205 -27.57 35.97 11.03
N GLY A 206 -26.36 36.00 11.58
CA GLY A 206 -25.85 34.95 12.47
C GLY A 206 -25.49 33.64 11.76
N GLN A 207 -25.42 33.64 10.42
CA GLN A 207 -25.01 32.50 9.61
C GLN A 207 -23.54 32.68 9.20
N GLN A 208 -22.73 31.64 9.37
CA GLN A 208 -21.36 31.62 8.86
C GLN A 208 -21.33 30.84 7.54
N PRO A 209 -20.63 31.37 6.51
CA PRO A 209 -20.41 30.60 5.28
C PRO A 209 -19.63 29.33 5.61
N GLU A 210 -19.97 28.24 4.94
CA GLU A 210 -19.26 26.98 5.13
C GLU A 210 -17.83 27.11 4.60
N PRO A 211 -16.81 26.91 5.46
CA PRO A 211 -15.43 26.94 5.02
C PRO A 211 -15.12 25.74 4.10
N PRO A 212 -14.07 25.83 3.28
CA PRO A 212 -13.53 24.66 2.59
C PRO A 212 -13.21 23.54 3.58
N TRP A 213 -13.34 22.29 3.15
CA TRP A 213 -12.95 21.16 3.97
C TRP A 213 -11.44 21.22 4.24
N THR A 214 -11.03 20.84 5.44
CA THR A 214 -9.62 20.95 5.87
C THR A 214 -8.70 20.09 5.00
N ILE A 215 -9.19 18.99 4.45
CA ILE A 215 -8.44 18.18 3.50
C ILE A 215 -8.14 18.93 2.19
N VAL A 216 -9.08 19.75 1.71
CA VAL A 216 -8.89 20.59 0.51
C VAL A 216 -7.87 21.69 0.80
N GLU A 217 -7.90 22.28 2.00
CA GLU A 217 -6.88 23.25 2.43
C GLU A 217 -5.48 22.63 2.47
N GLN A 218 -5.35 21.40 3.01
CA GLN A 218 -4.11 20.65 2.98
C GLN A 218 -3.62 20.36 1.55
N LEU A 219 -4.53 20.02 0.65
CA LEU A 219 -4.21 19.84 -0.77
C LEU A 219 -3.74 21.15 -1.41
N LYS A 220 -4.41 22.29 -1.16
CA LYS A 220 -4.02 23.62 -1.67
C LYS A 220 -2.61 24.04 -1.23
N ASN A 221 -2.17 23.60 -0.04
CA ASN A 221 -0.81 23.88 0.43
C ASN A 221 0.25 23.20 -0.44
N LYS A 222 -0.01 21.95 -0.87
CA LYS A 222 0.94 21.12 -1.65
C LYS A 222 0.77 21.22 -3.16
N TYR A 223 -0.47 21.41 -3.64
CA TYR A 223 -0.89 21.28 -5.03
C TYR A 223 -1.62 22.53 -5.52
N GLU A 224 -1.81 22.65 -6.83
CA GLU A 224 -2.69 23.66 -7.42
C GLU A 224 -4.09 23.05 -7.53
N VAL A 225 -5.03 23.47 -6.69
CA VAL A 225 -6.37 22.88 -6.64
C VAL A 225 -7.38 23.80 -7.31
N THR A 226 -8.08 23.29 -8.32
CA THR A 226 -9.08 24.02 -9.11
C THR A 226 -10.43 23.32 -9.05
N THR A 227 -11.52 24.09 -9.11
CA THR A 227 -12.88 23.54 -9.14
C THR A 227 -13.25 23.15 -10.57
N VAL A 228 -13.78 21.94 -10.75
CA VAL A 228 -14.34 21.46 -12.02
C VAL A 228 -15.86 21.38 -11.87
N PRO A 229 -16.65 22.12 -12.68
CA PRO A 229 -18.11 22.09 -12.58
C PRO A 229 -18.69 20.69 -12.85
N THR A 230 -19.83 20.36 -12.23
CA THR A 230 -20.55 19.09 -12.46
C THR A 230 -21.27 19.03 -13.80
N ASP A 231 -21.38 20.16 -14.50
CA ASP A 231 -21.81 20.28 -15.88
C ASP A 231 -20.66 20.82 -16.74
N VAL A 232 -19.93 19.91 -17.42
CA VAL A 232 -18.84 20.24 -18.34
C VAL A 232 -18.84 19.31 -19.55
N ASN A 233 -18.33 19.81 -20.68
CA ASN A 233 -18.17 19.03 -21.91
C ASN A 233 -16.80 18.35 -22.05
N ASP A 234 -15.77 18.93 -21.44
CA ASP A 234 -14.40 18.41 -21.48
C ASP A 234 -13.66 18.81 -20.19
N ILE A 235 -12.68 18.02 -19.80
CA ILE A 235 -11.84 18.23 -18.62
C ILE A 235 -10.39 18.30 -19.11
N ASN A 236 -9.83 19.50 -19.06
CA ASN A 236 -8.46 19.80 -19.50
C ASN A 236 -7.71 20.56 -18.39
N ASP A 237 -6.38 20.64 -18.53
CA ASP A 237 -5.51 21.40 -17.61
C ASP A 237 -5.53 20.92 -16.15
N VAL A 238 -5.78 19.62 -15.94
CA VAL A 238 -5.68 18.96 -14.63
C VAL A 238 -4.87 17.67 -14.78
N ASP A 239 -3.98 17.40 -13.83
CA ASP A 239 -3.19 16.16 -13.77
C ASP A 239 -3.98 15.04 -13.09
N ILE A 240 -4.72 15.39 -12.02
CA ILE A 240 -5.53 14.47 -11.23
C ILE A 240 -6.94 15.05 -11.13
N LEU A 241 -7.95 14.21 -11.42
CA LEU A 241 -9.36 14.54 -11.23
C LEU A 241 -9.87 13.85 -9.96
N MET A 242 -10.40 14.62 -9.03
CA MET A 242 -11.07 14.13 -7.84
C MET A 242 -12.58 14.35 -7.99
N VAL A 243 -13.34 13.27 -8.09
CA VAL A 243 -14.80 13.26 -8.22
C VAL A 243 -15.40 12.85 -6.89
N ILE A 244 -15.96 13.81 -6.14
CA ILE A 244 -16.50 13.61 -4.79
C ILE A 244 -18.02 13.66 -4.86
N HIS A 245 -18.68 12.62 -4.35
CA HIS A 245 -20.13 12.53 -4.24
C HIS A 245 -20.88 12.93 -5.54
N PRO A 246 -20.61 12.28 -6.69
CA PRO A 246 -21.24 12.65 -7.97
C PRO A 246 -22.73 12.30 -7.98
N LYS A 247 -23.60 13.31 -7.89
CA LYS A 247 -25.05 13.14 -7.94
C LYS A 247 -25.59 13.45 -9.32
N GLY A 248 -26.18 12.45 -9.98
CA GLY A 248 -26.95 12.65 -11.22
C GLY A 248 -26.18 13.37 -12.33
N LEU A 249 -24.88 13.09 -12.49
CA LEU A 249 -24.05 13.80 -13.48
C LEU A 249 -24.61 13.65 -14.90
N PRO A 250 -24.70 14.75 -15.69
CA PRO A 250 -25.12 14.70 -17.08
C PRO A 250 -24.27 13.73 -17.92
N GLU A 251 -24.85 13.17 -18.98
CA GLU A 251 -24.14 12.23 -19.87
C GLU A 251 -22.87 12.85 -20.46
N LYS A 252 -22.91 14.14 -20.82
CA LYS A 252 -21.74 14.92 -21.26
C LYS A 252 -20.60 14.95 -20.23
N THR A 253 -20.92 15.11 -18.96
CA THR A 253 -19.91 15.13 -17.89
C THR A 253 -19.33 13.73 -17.67
N GLN A 254 -20.18 12.69 -17.67
CA GLN A 254 -19.71 11.30 -17.57
C GLN A 254 -18.79 10.92 -18.73
N PHE A 255 -19.11 11.38 -19.95
CA PHE A 255 -18.24 11.23 -21.10
C PHE A 255 -16.93 12.01 -20.95
N ALA A 256 -16.95 13.23 -20.43
CA ALA A 256 -15.74 14.00 -20.17
C ALA A 256 -14.81 13.29 -19.16
N ILE A 257 -15.37 12.69 -18.10
CA ILE A 257 -14.62 11.88 -17.12
C ILE A 257 -14.02 10.65 -17.80
N ASP A 258 -14.81 9.91 -18.59
CA ASP A 258 -14.35 8.75 -19.37
C ASP A 258 -13.16 9.11 -20.26
N GLN A 259 -13.30 10.18 -21.05
CA GLN A 259 -12.25 10.64 -21.96
C GLN A 259 -11.00 11.13 -21.23
N PHE A 260 -11.16 11.80 -20.08
CA PHE A 260 -10.03 12.19 -19.24
C PHE A 260 -9.23 10.98 -18.77
N VAL A 261 -9.91 9.95 -18.27
CA VAL A 261 -9.26 8.69 -17.84
C VAL A 261 -8.56 8.02 -19.03
N LEU A 262 -9.22 7.87 -20.18
CA LEU A 262 -8.64 7.20 -21.36
C LEU A 262 -7.45 7.94 -21.99
N LYS A 263 -7.40 9.27 -21.84
CA LYS A 263 -6.23 10.09 -22.21
C LYS A 263 -5.02 9.87 -21.28
N GLY A 264 -5.18 9.07 -20.21
CA GLY A 264 -4.14 8.79 -19.21
C GLY A 264 -4.28 9.62 -17.93
N GLY A 265 -5.35 10.40 -17.82
CA GLY A 265 -5.68 11.16 -16.61
C GLY A 265 -5.90 10.24 -15.41
N ARG A 266 -5.45 10.69 -14.24
CA ARG A 266 -5.55 9.94 -12.97
C ARG A 266 -6.79 10.39 -12.23
N THR A 267 -7.61 9.46 -11.76
CA THR A 267 -8.91 9.82 -11.17
C THR A 267 -9.13 9.16 -9.82
N ILE A 268 -9.57 9.97 -8.85
CA ILE A 268 -10.08 9.52 -7.55
C ILE A 268 -11.58 9.72 -7.57
N VAL A 269 -12.34 8.67 -7.30
CA VAL A 269 -13.81 8.69 -7.26
C VAL A 269 -14.25 8.27 -5.87
N CYS A 270 -14.92 9.17 -5.16
CA CYS A 270 -15.59 8.86 -3.90
C CYS A 270 -17.10 8.86 -4.17
N VAL A 271 -17.69 7.67 -4.23
CA VAL A 271 -19.14 7.46 -4.32
C VAL A 271 -19.64 7.01 -2.95
N ASP A 272 -20.89 7.27 -2.66
CA ASP A 272 -21.43 7.02 -1.34
C ASP A 272 -22.90 6.55 -1.43
N PRO A 273 -23.24 5.36 -0.93
CA PRO A 273 -24.64 4.92 -0.87
C PRO A 273 -25.48 5.74 0.13
N HIS A 274 -24.88 6.37 1.13
CA HIS A 274 -25.55 7.23 2.11
C HIS A 274 -24.58 8.20 2.81
N CYS A 275 -24.41 9.40 2.24
CA CYS A 275 -23.52 10.41 2.80
C CYS A 275 -24.20 11.18 3.95
N ILE A 276 -23.64 11.09 5.16
CA ILE A 276 -24.11 11.81 6.35
C ILE A 276 -23.74 13.30 6.28
N SER A 277 -22.60 13.62 5.67
CA SER A 277 -22.14 15.01 5.48
C SER A 277 -23.06 15.82 4.58
N ASP A 278 -23.82 15.14 3.73
CA ASP A 278 -24.80 15.72 2.82
C ASP A 278 -26.11 16.03 3.54
N ARG A 279 -26.12 17.16 4.27
CA ARG A 279 -27.27 17.58 5.07
C ARG A 279 -28.26 18.38 4.22
N PRO A 280 -29.46 17.86 3.92
CA PRO A 280 -30.45 18.63 3.18
C PRO A 280 -30.82 19.90 3.96
N GLN A 281 -30.84 21.04 3.29
CA GLN A 281 -31.36 22.28 3.88
C GLN A 281 -32.81 22.02 4.31
N ARG A 282 -33.06 22.08 5.62
CA ARG A 282 -34.41 21.97 6.21
C ARG A 282 -35.23 23.19 5.79
N ASN A 283 -35.76 23.17 4.58
CA ASN A 283 -36.78 24.09 4.14
C ASN A 283 -38.14 23.46 4.51
N PRO A 284 -38.86 23.94 5.54
CA PRO A 284 -40.07 23.28 6.03
C PRO A 284 -41.22 23.20 5.00
N MET A 285 -41.13 23.99 3.93
CA MET A 285 -42.13 24.09 2.86
C MET A 285 -41.87 23.18 1.64
N GLN A 286 -40.72 22.51 1.55
CA GLN A 286 -40.44 21.57 0.46
C GLN A 286 -40.07 20.20 1.04
N MET A 287 -41.05 19.29 1.08
CA MET A 287 -40.83 17.85 1.31
C MET A 287 -40.28 17.15 0.06
N VAL A 288 -39.31 17.76 -0.64
CA VAL A 288 -38.58 17.03 -1.69
C VAL A 288 -37.45 16.28 -0.97
N GLN A 289 -37.63 14.96 -0.84
CA GLN A 289 -36.61 14.07 -0.28
C GLN A 289 -35.40 14.10 -1.22
N GLN A 290 -34.35 14.84 -0.84
CA GLN A 290 -33.10 14.85 -1.58
C GLN A 290 -32.41 13.50 -1.42
N GLU A 291 -32.03 12.87 -2.54
CA GLU A 291 -31.20 11.67 -2.50
C GLU A 291 -29.82 12.02 -1.93
N GLN A 292 -29.46 11.38 -0.82
CA GLN A 292 -28.14 11.48 -0.17
C GLN A 292 -27.14 10.44 -0.70
N SER A 293 -27.50 9.74 -1.77
CA SER A 293 -26.63 8.76 -2.43
C SER A 293 -26.01 9.33 -3.70
N SER A 294 -24.82 8.88 -4.03
CA SER A 294 -24.12 9.17 -5.27
C SER A 294 -23.62 7.88 -5.92
N ASN A 295 -23.52 7.88 -7.25
CA ASN A 295 -23.03 6.73 -8.00
C ASN A 295 -22.44 7.16 -9.34
N LEU A 296 -21.69 6.26 -9.94
CA LEU A 296 -21.10 6.42 -11.27
C LEU A 296 -21.17 5.09 -12.04
N ASP A 297 -22.35 4.46 -11.98
CA ASP A 297 -22.59 3.05 -12.34
C ASP A 297 -22.03 2.68 -13.73
N ARG A 298 -22.26 3.53 -14.74
CA ARG A 298 -21.84 3.26 -16.12
C ARG A 298 -20.32 3.17 -16.26
N LEU A 299 -19.58 4.12 -15.67
CA LEU A 299 -18.12 4.15 -15.71
C LEU A 299 -17.54 3.02 -14.84
N MET A 300 -18.04 2.87 -13.61
CA MET A 300 -17.58 1.84 -12.68
C MET A 300 -17.73 0.43 -13.26
N ARG A 301 -18.86 0.10 -13.89
CA ARG A 301 -19.06 -1.21 -14.54
C ARG A 301 -18.04 -1.47 -15.65
N THR A 302 -17.60 -0.43 -16.35
CA THR A 302 -16.57 -0.55 -17.40
C THR A 302 -15.18 -0.76 -16.80
N TRP A 303 -14.91 -0.18 -15.63
CA TRP A 303 -13.73 -0.47 -14.81
C TRP A 303 -13.81 -1.85 -14.13
N GLY A 304 -14.99 -2.48 -14.17
CA GLY A 304 -15.28 -3.80 -13.60
C GLY A 304 -15.60 -3.77 -12.12
N LEU A 305 -16.18 -2.66 -11.64
CA LEU A 305 -16.69 -2.50 -10.29
C LEU A 305 -18.19 -2.21 -10.34
N GLU A 306 -18.93 -2.73 -9.37
CA GLU A 306 -20.34 -2.43 -9.17
C GLU A 306 -20.58 -2.13 -7.69
N MET A 307 -21.30 -1.03 -7.41
CA MET A 307 -21.79 -0.72 -6.07
C MET A 307 -23.30 -0.97 -6.03
N PRO A 308 -23.77 -2.06 -5.39
CA PRO A 308 -25.21 -2.31 -5.29
C PRO A 308 -25.91 -1.23 -4.46
N LYS A 309 -27.06 -0.76 -4.93
CA LYS A 309 -27.86 0.24 -4.21
C LYS A 309 -28.30 -0.28 -2.84
N ASN A 310 -28.42 0.63 -1.87
CA ASN A 310 -28.90 0.34 -0.51
C ASN A 310 -28.17 -0.83 0.18
N THR A 311 -26.93 -1.10 -0.21
CA THR A 311 -26.13 -2.23 0.28
C THR A 311 -24.85 -1.69 0.91
N PHE A 312 -24.61 -2.08 2.15
CA PHE A 312 -23.59 -1.52 3.02
C PHE A 312 -22.65 -2.61 3.51
N ALA A 313 -21.38 -2.27 3.67
CA ALA A 313 -20.44 -3.11 4.38
C ALA A 313 -20.76 -3.09 5.88
N GLY A 314 -20.58 -4.22 6.54
CA GLY A 314 -20.73 -4.34 7.98
C GLY A 314 -19.77 -5.38 8.55
N ASP A 315 -19.33 -5.17 9.78
CA ASP A 315 -18.50 -6.10 10.53
C ASP A 315 -18.65 -5.82 12.03
N ARG A 316 -19.15 -6.78 12.81
CA ARG A 316 -19.36 -6.61 14.25
C ARG A 316 -18.06 -6.37 15.03
N SER A 317 -16.93 -6.86 14.52
CA SER A 317 -15.60 -6.61 15.11
C SER A 317 -15.24 -5.14 15.07
N LEU A 318 -15.54 -4.50 13.93
CA LEU A 318 -15.11 -3.16 13.58
C LEU A 318 -16.16 -2.09 13.94
N ALA A 319 -17.39 -2.52 14.26
CA ALA A 319 -18.48 -1.64 14.66
C ALA A 319 -18.13 -0.86 15.94
N ILE A 320 -18.19 0.47 15.85
CA ILE A 320 -17.90 1.39 16.98
C ILE A 320 -19.15 1.83 17.71
N ASP A 321 -18.98 2.20 18.98
CA ASP A 321 -20.00 2.82 19.80
C ASP A 321 -20.18 4.29 19.40
N ALA A 322 -21.40 4.66 19.00
CA ALA A 322 -21.75 6.03 18.66
C ALA A 322 -23.13 6.39 19.19
N ALA A 323 -23.29 7.65 19.61
CA ALA A 323 -24.58 8.18 20.00
C ALA A 323 -25.19 8.92 18.81
N ILE A 324 -26.36 8.48 18.34
CA ILE A 324 -27.11 9.15 17.25
C ILE A 324 -27.64 10.50 17.75
N ASP A 325 -28.04 10.57 19.02
CA ASP A 325 -28.49 11.78 19.70
C ASP A 325 -27.60 12.10 20.91
N ARG A 326 -27.40 13.40 21.16
CA ARG A 326 -26.59 13.89 22.31
C ARG A 326 -27.11 13.40 23.68
N ASN A 327 -28.38 13.02 23.78
CA ASN A 327 -29.01 12.60 25.02
C ASN A 327 -29.14 11.06 25.14
N GLN A 328 -28.73 10.30 24.13
CA GLN A 328 -28.81 8.84 24.15
C GLN A 328 -27.45 8.24 24.54
N ARG A 329 -27.48 7.02 25.09
CA ARG A 329 -26.24 6.28 25.36
C ARG A 329 -25.61 5.85 24.04
N PRO A 330 -24.27 5.88 23.92
CA PRO A 330 -23.60 5.29 22.77
C PRO A 330 -23.95 3.81 22.63
N GLU A 331 -24.28 3.39 21.41
CA GLU A 331 -24.54 1.99 21.05
C GLU A 331 -23.70 1.62 19.82
N LYS A 332 -23.39 0.32 19.65
CA LYS A 332 -22.68 -0.16 18.47
C LYS A 332 -23.54 0.01 17.22
N ILE A 333 -23.03 0.72 16.23
CA ILE A 333 -23.71 0.92 14.95
C ILE A 333 -22.97 0.10 13.88
N ILE A 334 -23.65 -0.87 13.27
CA ILE A 334 -23.02 -1.78 12.28
C ILE A 334 -22.47 -1.06 11.05
N GLY A 335 -23.04 0.11 10.71
CA GLY A 335 -22.57 0.94 9.60
C GLY A 335 -21.38 1.82 9.93
N TYR A 336 -21.03 1.99 11.22
CA TYR A 336 -19.89 2.82 11.61
C TYR A 336 -18.71 1.90 11.90
N LEU A 337 -17.78 1.84 10.96
CA LEU A 337 -16.68 0.89 11.01
C LEU A 337 -15.37 1.62 11.26
N GLU A 338 -14.60 1.08 12.21
CA GLU A 338 -13.21 1.46 12.43
C GLU A 338 -12.29 0.35 11.91
N LEU A 339 -11.73 0.59 10.73
CA LEU A 339 -10.82 -0.32 10.04
C LEU A 339 -9.45 -0.28 10.72
N THR A 340 -8.87 -1.45 10.94
CA THR A 340 -7.57 -1.67 11.59
C THR A 340 -6.55 -2.21 10.58
N PRO A 341 -5.25 -2.42 10.92
CA PRO A 341 -4.22 -2.81 9.94
C PRO A 341 -4.47 -4.11 9.16
N GLU A 342 -5.34 -5.00 9.65
CA GLU A 342 -5.77 -6.20 8.92
C GLU A 342 -6.78 -5.92 7.79
N CYS A 343 -7.46 -4.77 7.85
CA CYS A 343 -8.46 -4.29 6.89
C CYS A 343 -7.82 -3.57 5.68
N PHE A 344 -6.50 -3.41 5.68
CA PHE A 344 -5.76 -2.65 4.65
C PHE A 344 -4.90 -3.57 3.82
N ASN A 345 -4.88 -3.32 2.51
CA ASN A 345 -4.03 -4.10 1.61
C ASN A 345 -2.55 -3.71 1.79
N LYS A 346 -1.77 -4.64 2.34
CA LYS A 346 -0.34 -4.49 2.61
C LYS A 346 0.51 -4.40 1.34
N ASP A 347 -0.02 -4.85 0.21
CA ASP A 347 0.64 -4.81 -1.11
C ASP A 347 0.39 -3.48 -1.86
N SER A 348 -0.32 -2.53 -1.24
CA SER A 348 -0.62 -1.22 -1.82
C SER A 348 0.01 -0.08 -1.02
N VAL A 349 0.88 0.71 -1.67
CA VAL A 349 1.52 1.91 -1.10
C VAL A 349 0.52 2.85 -0.43
N ILE A 350 -0.69 2.94 -0.98
CA ILE A 350 -1.79 3.77 -0.48
C ILE A 350 -2.21 3.35 0.95
N ALA A 351 -2.19 2.04 1.25
CA ALA A 351 -2.82 1.44 2.42
C ALA A 351 -1.85 0.78 3.42
N THR A 352 -0.60 0.47 3.05
CA THR A 352 0.37 -0.29 3.87
C THR A 352 0.69 0.32 5.25
N ASN A 353 0.58 1.64 5.41
CA ASN A 353 0.96 2.35 6.66
C ASN A 353 -0.22 2.89 7.47
N LEU A 354 -1.46 2.53 7.10
CA LEU A 354 -2.63 2.98 7.81
C LEU A 354 -2.79 2.16 9.10
N ASN A 355 -3.00 2.82 10.21
CA ASN A 355 -3.29 2.21 11.51
C ASN A 355 -4.80 2.11 11.71
N GLN A 356 -5.52 3.20 11.42
CA GLN A 356 -6.93 3.31 11.74
C GLN A 356 -7.65 4.21 10.73
N VAL A 357 -8.68 3.68 10.06
CA VAL A 357 -9.54 4.47 9.17
C VAL A 357 -10.98 4.25 9.56
N ARG A 358 -11.74 5.33 9.74
CA ARG A 358 -13.17 5.27 10.02
C ARG A 358 -13.96 5.51 8.75
N VAL A 359 -15.01 4.73 8.57
CA VAL A 359 -15.98 4.89 7.48
C VAL A 359 -17.39 4.81 8.04
N LEU A 360 -18.31 5.58 7.44
CA LEU A 360 -19.71 5.61 7.86
C LEU A 360 -20.58 5.13 6.71
N PHE A 361 -21.37 4.08 6.93
CA PHE A 361 -22.25 3.48 5.93
C PHE A 361 -21.55 3.27 4.58
N ALA A 362 -20.32 2.75 4.60
CA ALA A 362 -19.58 2.46 3.37
C ALA A 362 -20.31 1.43 2.51
N GLY A 363 -20.36 1.68 1.21
CA GLY A 363 -20.93 0.77 0.22
C GLY A 363 -20.06 -0.46 -0.03
N VAL A 364 -20.66 -1.48 -0.63
CA VAL A 364 -19.93 -2.68 -1.08
C VAL A 364 -19.51 -2.54 -2.53
N LEU A 365 -18.23 -2.73 -2.83
CA LEU A 365 -17.71 -2.78 -4.20
C LEU A 365 -17.50 -4.22 -4.64
N ASN A 366 -18.32 -4.68 -5.58
CA ASN A 366 -18.22 -6.00 -6.19
C ASN A 366 -17.43 -5.94 -7.48
N GLU A 367 -16.56 -6.91 -7.71
CA GLU A 367 -15.90 -7.08 -9.00
C GLU A 367 -16.86 -7.70 -10.02
N VAL A 368 -16.96 -7.05 -11.18
CA VAL A 368 -17.77 -7.52 -12.31
C VAL A 368 -16.90 -7.61 -13.55
N ASN A 369 -17.15 -8.63 -14.36
CA ASN A 369 -16.53 -8.68 -15.69
C ASN A 369 -17.11 -7.54 -16.54
N PRO A 370 -16.26 -6.72 -17.19
CA PRO A 370 -16.75 -5.66 -18.04
C PRO A 370 -17.62 -6.28 -19.15
N PRO A 371 -18.74 -5.61 -19.54
CA PRO A 371 -19.68 -6.17 -20.50
C PRO A 371 -18.95 -6.50 -21.82
N GLN A 372 -18.85 -7.79 -22.13
CA GLN A 372 -18.49 -8.25 -23.47
C GLN A 372 -19.64 -7.89 -24.41
N LYS A 373 -19.34 -7.31 -25.57
CA LYS A 373 -20.34 -6.95 -26.59
C LYS A 373 -21.34 -8.10 -26.74
N ALA A 374 -22.63 -7.78 -26.55
CA ALA A 374 -23.71 -8.66 -26.95
C ALA A 374 -23.44 -9.11 -28.39
N ALA A 375 -23.40 -10.43 -28.59
CA ALA A 375 -23.14 -11.05 -29.87
C ALA A 375 -23.99 -10.37 -30.94
N GLY A 376 -23.33 -9.83 -31.97
CA GLY A 376 -24.00 -9.44 -33.19
C GLY A 376 -24.81 -10.60 -33.75
N LYS A 377 -25.87 -10.25 -34.49
CA LYS A 377 -26.79 -11.14 -35.23
C LYS A 377 -26.14 -12.46 -35.69
N PRO A 378 -26.88 -13.59 -35.66
CA PRO A 378 -26.34 -14.91 -36.02
C PRO A 378 -25.62 -14.84 -37.37
N ALA A 379 -24.35 -15.23 -37.36
CA ALA A 379 -23.50 -15.25 -38.54
C ALA A 379 -24.04 -16.27 -39.57
N ASP A 380 -23.98 -15.86 -40.83
CA ASP A 380 -24.22 -16.68 -42.02
C ASP A 380 -23.45 -18.02 -41.94
N PRO A 381 -24.08 -19.20 -42.15
CA PRO A 381 -23.46 -20.52 -41.96
C PRO A 381 -22.25 -20.82 -42.86
N ASN A 382 -21.94 -19.98 -43.86
CA ASN A 382 -20.99 -20.29 -44.92
C ASN A 382 -19.70 -19.44 -44.94
N GLN A 383 -19.30 -18.83 -43.83
CA GLN A 383 -17.95 -18.25 -43.72
C GLN A 383 -16.98 -19.18 -42.97
N PRO A 384 -15.75 -19.39 -43.48
CA PRO A 384 -14.73 -20.15 -42.78
C PRO A 384 -14.46 -19.51 -41.41
N LYS A 385 -14.51 -20.32 -40.35
CA LYS A 385 -14.10 -19.91 -39.01
C LYS A 385 -12.60 -19.58 -39.04
N GLU A 386 -12.26 -18.31 -39.13
CA GLU A 386 -10.93 -17.87 -38.73
C GLU A 386 -10.77 -18.17 -37.24
N GLU A 387 -9.95 -19.18 -36.93
CA GLU A 387 -9.39 -19.39 -35.59
C GLU A 387 -8.52 -18.17 -35.24
N LYS A 388 -9.14 -17.14 -34.68
CA LYS A 388 -8.40 -16.12 -33.94
C LYS A 388 -7.82 -16.81 -32.72
N LYS A 389 -6.50 -16.98 -32.73
CA LYS A 389 -5.68 -17.33 -31.57
C LYS A 389 -6.18 -16.60 -30.34
N ALA A 390 -6.40 -17.36 -29.27
CA ALA A 390 -6.69 -16.87 -27.95
C ALA A 390 -5.40 -16.27 -27.33
N ASP A 391 -4.94 -15.15 -27.87
CA ASP A 391 -3.79 -14.42 -27.32
C ASP A 391 -4.26 -13.02 -26.86
N GLU A 392 -4.15 -12.81 -25.55
CA GLU A 392 -4.18 -11.54 -24.78
C GLU A 392 -5.54 -10.82 -24.61
N ALA A 393 -6.33 -11.25 -23.61
CA ALA A 393 -7.38 -10.43 -23.02
C ALA A 393 -6.77 -9.23 -22.27
N PRO A 394 -7.37 -8.01 -22.33
CA PRO A 394 -6.73 -6.80 -21.81
C PRO A 394 -6.61 -6.81 -20.28
N GLN A 395 -5.36 -6.56 -19.83
CA GLN A 395 -4.83 -6.56 -18.46
C GLN A 395 -5.43 -5.45 -17.57
N ILE A 396 -6.71 -5.53 -17.18
CA ILE A 396 -7.23 -4.66 -16.09
C ILE A 396 -6.92 -5.33 -14.75
N ARG A 397 -6.08 -4.69 -13.93
CA ARG A 397 -5.74 -5.15 -12.58
C ARG A 397 -6.55 -4.36 -11.54
N ARG A 398 -7.27 -5.08 -10.70
CA ARG A 398 -8.06 -4.54 -9.57
C ARG A 398 -7.38 -4.94 -8.27
N THR A 399 -6.94 -3.96 -7.51
CA THR A 399 -6.28 -4.17 -6.23
C THR A 399 -7.18 -3.60 -5.14
N PRO A 400 -7.76 -4.42 -4.23
CA PRO A 400 -8.54 -3.90 -3.13
C PRO A 400 -7.64 -3.05 -2.22
N LEU A 401 -8.16 -1.95 -1.66
CA LEU A 401 -7.43 -1.04 -0.78
C LEU A 401 -7.93 -1.16 0.66
N LEU A 402 -9.25 -1.10 0.82
CA LEU A 402 -9.97 -1.18 2.09
C LEU A 402 -10.93 -2.37 2.04
N MET A 403 -10.89 -3.20 3.09
CA MET A 403 -11.76 -4.35 3.24
C MET A 403 -12.19 -4.53 4.71
N THR A 404 -13.29 -5.24 4.95
CA THR A 404 -13.63 -5.69 6.31
C THR A 404 -12.76 -6.87 6.75
N THR A 405 -12.93 -7.37 7.97
CA THR A 405 -12.25 -8.61 8.38
C THR A 405 -12.85 -9.83 7.67
N ASN A 406 -12.29 -11.01 7.89
CA ASN A 406 -12.85 -12.28 7.40
C ASN A 406 -14.26 -12.60 7.96
N ARG A 407 -14.76 -11.83 8.94
CA ARG A 407 -16.13 -11.95 9.49
C ARG A 407 -17.11 -10.91 8.93
N GLY A 408 -16.64 -9.99 8.10
CA GLY A 408 -17.49 -8.97 7.51
C GLY A 408 -18.52 -9.55 6.54
N ASN A 409 -19.58 -8.77 6.30
CA ASN A 409 -20.64 -9.12 5.36
C ASN A 409 -21.31 -7.87 4.78
N ALA A 410 -22.05 -8.05 3.70
CA ALA A 410 -22.91 -7.03 3.13
C ALA A 410 -24.30 -7.11 3.76
N TRP A 411 -24.90 -5.96 4.08
CA TRP A 411 -26.28 -5.88 4.57
C TRP A 411 -27.06 -4.84 3.76
N LYS A 412 -28.38 -5.01 3.69
CA LYS A 412 -29.26 -4.16 2.89
C LYS A 412 -30.26 -3.44 3.76
N VAL A 413 -30.55 -2.20 3.42
CA VAL A 413 -31.68 -1.45 3.99
C VAL A 413 -32.86 -1.43 3.04
N SER A 414 -34.04 -1.26 3.60
CA SER A 414 -35.28 -1.16 2.81
C SER A 414 -35.38 0.18 2.07
N GLY A 415 -34.70 1.22 2.56
CA GLY A 415 -34.60 2.52 1.89
C GLY A 415 -33.92 3.59 2.77
N ALA A 416 -33.72 4.78 2.21
CA ALA A 416 -33.02 5.89 2.87
C ALA A 416 -33.66 6.34 4.20
N PHE A 417 -34.96 6.10 4.40
CA PHE A 417 -35.66 6.42 5.64
C PHE A 417 -35.14 5.63 6.85
N GLU A 418 -34.74 4.37 6.66
CA GLU A 418 -34.18 3.51 7.71
C GLU A 418 -32.83 4.02 8.23
N LEU A 419 -32.08 4.77 7.40
CA LEU A 419 -30.81 5.38 7.77
C LEU A 419 -30.96 6.80 8.32
N MET A 420 -32.04 7.50 7.96
CA MET A 420 -32.37 8.82 8.50
C MET A 420 -32.79 8.74 9.98
N PHE A 421 -33.37 7.62 10.39
CA PHE A 421 -33.70 7.30 11.78
C PHE A 421 -33.16 5.91 12.11
N PRO A 422 -31.83 5.75 12.24
CA PRO A 422 -31.25 4.43 12.46
C PRO A 422 -31.62 3.93 13.85
N ASP A 423 -32.03 2.66 13.92
CA ASP A 423 -32.18 1.92 15.17
C ASP A 423 -30.99 0.95 15.26
N PRO A 424 -29.94 1.28 16.05
CA PRO A 424 -28.72 0.48 16.13
C PRO A 424 -29.00 -0.98 16.49
N ALA A 425 -29.93 -1.23 17.43
CA ALA A 425 -30.28 -2.57 17.86
C ALA A 425 -30.94 -3.38 16.74
N LYS A 426 -31.84 -2.75 15.96
CA LYS A 426 -32.46 -3.39 14.79
C LYS A 426 -31.45 -3.67 13.68
N LEU A 427 -30.55 -2.72 13.40
CA LEU A 427 -29.51 -2.89 12.39
C LEU A 427 -28.52 -4.01 12.76
N MET A 428 -28.12 -4.08 14.04
CA MET A 428 -27.20 -5.10 14.55
C MET A 428 -27.83 -6.51 14.59
N SER A 429 -29.13 -6.61 14.87
CA SER A 429 -29.85 -7.89 14.87
C SER A 429 -30.16 -8.42 13.47
N ASN A 430 -30.38 -7.53 12.50
CA ASN A 430 -30.57 -7.90 11.09
C ASN A 430 -29.26 -8.28 10.38
N PHE A 431 -28.11 -7.89 10.94
CA PHE A 431 -26.80 -8.23 10.39
C PHE A 431 -26.41 -9.68 10.71
N ALA A 432 -25.93 -10.40 9.70
CA ALA A 432 -25.36 -11.74 9.84
C ALA A 432 -23.88 -11.71 9.47
N ASP A 433 -23.03 -12.31 10.30
CA ASP A 433 -21.58 -12.39 10.05
C ASP A 433 -21.29 -13.22 8.79
N GLY A 434 -20.31 -12.78 8.01
CA GLY A 434 -19.90 -13.43 6.77
C GLY A 434 -18.67 -14.32 6.96
N SER A 435 -18.15 -14.83 5.85
CA SER A 435 -16.95 -15.69 5.82
C SER A 435 -15.82 -15.15 4.95
N LYS A 436 -16.01 -13.96 4.35
CA LYS A 436 -15.05 -13.32 3.46
C LYS A 436 -15.05 -11.80 3.69
N PRO A 437 -13.89 -11.15 3.54
CA PRO A 437 -13.81 -9.70 3.52
C PRO A 437 -14.70 -9.09 2.44
N VAL A 438 -15.27 -7.93 2.76
CA VAL A 438 -16.07 -7.10 1.87
C VAL A 438 -15.27 -5.86 1.52
N ASN A 439 -15.13 -5.59 0.23
CA ASN A 439 -14.27 -4.51 -0.25
C ASN A 439 -15.04 -3.18 -0.32
N MET A 440 -14.41 -2.11 0.16
CA MET A 440 -14.95 -0.74 0.20
C MET A 440 -14.08 0.25 -0.58
N GLY A 441 -12.90 -0.17 -1.04
CA GLY A 441 -12.03 0.65 -1.87
C GLY A 441 -11.21 -0.20 -2.84
N TYR A 442 -11.00 0.31 -4.05
CA TYR A 442 -10.22 -0.34 -5.10
C TYR A 442 -9.31 0.62 -5.85
N LEU A 443 -8.11 0.15 -6.18
CA LEU A 443 -7.26 0.73 -7.21
C LEU A 443 -7.40 -0.11 -8.49
N VAL A 444 -7.89 0.51 -9.56
CA VAL A 444 -8.03 -0.09 -10.88
C VAL A 444 -6.94 0.46 -11.79
N THR A 445 -6.14 -0.41 -12.39
CA THR A 445 -5.04 -0.06 -13.29
C THR A 445 -5.05 -0.87 -14.56
N GLY A 446 -4.46 -0.33 -15.63
CA GLY A 446 -4.30 -1.01 -16.92
C GLY A 446 -4.99 -0.27 -18.07
N ARG A 447 -5.19 -0.97 -19.18
CA ARG A 447 -5.85 -0.40 -20.37
C ARG A 447 -7.36 -0.48 -20.25
N LEU A 448 -7.97 0.68 -20.01
CA LEU A 448 -9.42 0.79 -19.83
C LEU A 448 -10.10 1.00 -21.18
N LYS A 449 -11.32 0.48 -21.31
CA LYS A 449 -12.20 0.73 -22.46
C LYS A 449 -13.16 1.87 -22.14
N SER A 450 -13.63 2.55 -23.18
CA SER A 450 -14.63 3.60 -23.01
C SER A 450 -16.00 3.03 -22.66
N SER A 451 -16.69 3.71 -21.76
CA SER A 451 -18.13 3.51 -21.50
C SER A 451 -19.04 4.09 -22.61
N PHE A 452 -18.46 4.82 -23.56
CA PHE A 452 -19.12 5.51 -24.66
C PHE A 452 -18.44 5.19 -26.00
N PRO A 453 -18.44 3.91 -26.44
CA PRO A 453 -17.74 3.50 -27.65
C PRO A 453 -18.26 4.19 -28.92
N GLU A 454 -19.51 4.62 -28.93
CA GLU A 454 -20.17 5.35 -30.04
C GLU A 454 -20.15 6.88 -29.86
N GLY A 455 -19.51 7.36 -28.80
CA GLY A 455 -19.55 8.76 -28.39
C GLY A 455 -20.88 9.17 -27.75
N ILE A 456 -21.13 10.48 -27.74
CA ILE A 456 -22.38 11.08 -27.22
C ILE A 456 -22.91 12.12 -28.20
N GLU A 457 -24.22 12.37 -28.17
CA GLU A 457 -24.83 13.51 -28.86
C GLU A 457 -24.85 14.73 -27.94
N VAL A 458 -24.29 15.85 -28.37
CA VAL A 458 -24.30 17.12 -27.61
C VAL A 458 -24.92 18.21 -28.46
N GLU A 459 -25.75 19.03 -27.84
CA GLU A 459 -26.33 20.22 -28.47
C GLU A 459 -25.37 21.40 -28.36
N ILE A 460 -24.92 21.90 -29.52
CA ILE A 460 -23.96 23.01 -29.60
C ILE A 460 -24.66 24.19 -30.30
N PRO A 461 -24.43 25.45 -29.87
CA PRO A 461 -24.94 26.62 -30.59
C PRO A 461 -24.36 26.67 -32.01
N ALA A 462 -25.23 26.71 -33.02
CA ALA A 462 -24.81 26.97 -34.39
C ALA A 462 -24.39 28.44 -34.55
N PRO A 463 -23.39 28.75 -35.40
CA PRO A 463 -23.15 30.13 -35.81
C PRO A 463 -24.42 30.69 -36.48
N ASN A 464 -24.83 31.89 -36.08
CA ASN A 464 -25.94 32.58 -36.73
C ASN A 464 -25.60 32.81 -38.21
N ASP A 465 -26.42 32.29 -39.12
CA ASP A 465 -26.31 32.56 -40.56
C ASP A 465 -26.88 33.97 -40.83
N PRO A 466 -26.08 34.92 -41.36
CA PRO A 466 -26.54 36.28 -41.62
C PRO A 466 -27.63 36.39 -42.72
N ASN A 467 -28.00 35.31 -43.41
CA ASN A 467 -28.99 35.32 -44.48
C ASN A 467 -30.35 34.66 -44.17
N ASP A 468 -30.59 34.19 -42.94
CA ASP A 468 -31.88 33.59 -42.58
C ASP A 468 -32.91 34.65 -42.15
N LYS A 469 -33.90 34.92 -43.00
CA LYS A 469 -34.96 35.93 -42.77
C LYS A 469 -36.07 35.47 -41.81
N ASN A 470 -35.99 34.26 -41.25
CA ASN A 470 -37.01 33.67 -40.37
C ASN A 470 -36.48 33.24 -38.98
N SER A 471 -35.28 33.64 -38.59
CA SER A 471 -34.76 33.36 -37.24
C SER A 471 -35.00 34.51 -36.28
N ASP A 472 -35.62 34.21 -35.14
CA ASP A 472 -35.73 35.10 -33.99
C ASP A 472 -34.30 35.51 -33.53
N PRO A 473 -33.94 36.81 -33.52
CA PRO A 473 -32.57 37.27 -33.29
C PRO A 473 -32.02 36.98 -31.88
N ASN A 474 -32.83 36.44 -30.96
CA ASN A 474 -32.46 36.22 -29.55
C ASN A 474 -32.43 34.75 -29.09
N ALA A 475 -32.58 33.76 -29.98
CA ALA A 475 -32.48 32.34 -29.61
C ALA A 475 -31.35 31.64 -30.40
N PRO A 476 -30.25 31.19 -29.76
CA PRO A 476 -29.22 30.42 -30.45
C PRO A 476 -29.81 29.10 -30.95
N LYS A 477 -29.71 28.84 -32.27
CA LYS A 477 -30.12 27.56 -32.84
C LYS A 477 -29.18 26.47 -32.34
N MET A 478 -29.69 25.56 -31.51
CA MET A 478 -28.94 24.41 -31.01
C MET A 478 -28.93 23.29 -32.05
N VAL A 479 -27.76 22.82 -32.46
CA VAL A 479 -27.60 21.69 -33.40
C VAL A 479 -27.02 20.50 -32.65
N LYS A 480 -27.62 19.32 -32.83
CA LYS A 480 -27.13 18.05 -32.30
C LYS A 480 -25.89 17.62 -33.09
N LYS A 481 -24.74 17.52 -32.41
CA LYS A 481 -23.48 17.01 -32.98
C LYS A 481 -23.05 15.77 -32.22
N GLN A 482 -22.75 14.70 -32.95
CA GLN A 482 -22.15 13.50 -32.37
C GLN A 482 -20.66 13.76 -32.10
N ILE A 483 -20.25 13.66 -30.84
CA ILE A 483 -18.87 13.80 -30.40
C ILE A 483 -18.32 12.40 -30.15
N THR A 484 -17.38 11.97 -30.98
CA THR A 484 -16.68 10.69 -30.83
C THR A 484 -15.42 10.86 -30.00
N GLY A 485 -15.17 9.92 -29.08
CA GLY A 485 -14.00 9.88 -28.21
C GLY A 485 -13.08 8.70 -28.49
N LEU A 486 -12.05 8.56 -27.66
CA LEU A 486 -11.24 7.35 -27.58
C LEU A 486 -12.11 6.18 -27.14
N THR A 487 -11.96 5.02 -27.79
CA THR A 487 -12.65 3.78 -27.43
C THR A 487 -11.86 2.90 -26.46
N GLU A 488 -10.55 3.13 -26.38
CA GLU A 488 -9.60 2.45 -25.51
C GLU A 488 -8.51 3.44 -25.09
N SER A 489 -7.91 3.23 -23.92
CA SER A 489 -6.88 4.11 -23.41
C SER A 489 -5.60 4.05 -24.24
N LYS A 490 -4.93 5.19 -24.38
CA LYS A 490 -3.65 5.28 -25.11
C LYS A 490 -2.47 4.69 -24.34
N GLY A 491 -2.64 4.47 -23.04
CA GLY A 491 -1.63 3.91 -22.12
C GLY A 491 -2.29 3.40 -20.85
N ASP A 492 -1.47 3.12 -19.83
CA ASP A 492 -1.96 2.59 -18.56
C ASP A 492 -2.67 3.69 -17.75
N CYS A 493 -3.95 3.47 -17.49
CA CYS A 493 -4.79 4.32 -16.66
C CYS A 493 -4.72 3.88 -15.20
N ALA A 494 -5.09 4.78 -14.29
CA ALA A 494 -5.24 4.46 -12.87
C ALA A 494 -6.44 5.23 -12.32
N VAL A 495 -7.38 4.49 -11.73
CA VAL A 495 -8.59 5.01 -11.11
C VAL A 495 -8.70 4.41 -9.71
N VAL A 496 -8.86 5.25 -8.70
CA VAL A 496 -9.15 4.81 -7.33
C VAL A 496 -10.60 5.09 -7.03
N VAL A 497 -11.30 4.09 -6.50
CA VAL A 497 -12.71 4.19 -6.12
C VAL A 497 -12.85 3.90 -4.63
N PHE A 498 -13.49 4.80 -3.89
CA PHE A 498 -13.93 4.62 -2.51
C PHE A 498 -15.46 4.65 -2.46
N SER A 499 -16.06 3.81 -1.62
CA SER A 499 -17.51 3.68 -1.44
C SER A 499 -18.08 4.44 -0.24
N ASP A 500 -17.33 5.42 0.26
CA ASP A 500 -17.72 6.35 1.32
C ASP A 500 -17.11 7.72 1.00
N VAL A 501 -17.85 8.81 1.22
CA VAL A 501 -17.35 10.20 1.13
C VAL A 501 -17.11 10.77 2.54
N ASP A 502 -17.82 10.29 3.55
CA ASP A 502 -17.73 10.80 4.92
C ASP A 502 -16.33 10.60 5.51
N PHE A 503 -15.55 9.61 5.05
CA PHE A 503 -14.17 9.43 5.50
C PHE A 503 -13.24 10.63 5.26
N ILE A 504 -13.51 11.47 4.25
CA ILE A 504 -12.73 12.68 3.96
C ILE A 504 -13.39 13.96 4.52
N SER A 505 -14.54 13.81 5.17
CA SER A 505 -15.26 14.93 5.79
C SER A 505 -14.53 15.46 7.02
N ASP A 506 -14.75 16.75 7.31
CA ASP A 506 -14.20 17.39 8.51
C ASP A 506 -14.68 16.75 9.82
N GLN A 507 -15.85 16.12 9.81
CA GLN A 507 -16.46 15.52 11.01
C GLN A 507 -15.79 14.20 11.41
N LEU A 508 -15.25 13.46 10.43
CA LEU A 508 -14.65 12.14 10.67
C LEU A 508 -13.13 12.18 10.63
N ALA A 509 -12.54 12.94 9.72
CA ALA A 509 -11.09 13.02 9.55
C ALA A 509 -10.40 13.98 10.55
N TYR A 510 -11.15 14.85 11.22
CA TYR A 510 -10.59 15.86 12.11
C TYR A 510 -11.40 16.03 13.40
N ALA A 511 -10.71 16.35 14.49
CA ALA A 511 -11.29 16.70 15.77
C ALA A 511 -10.99 18.15 16.13
N ASN A 512 -11.99 18.87 16.67
CA ASN A 512 -11.78 20.23 17.17
C ASN A 512 -11.00 20.19 18.50
N SER A 513 -9.84 20.85 18.53
CA SER A 513 -9.02 21.05 19.73
C SER A 513 -8.91 22.54 20.04
N PHE A 514 -8.45 22.87 21.25
CA PHE A 514 -8.13 24.25 21.65
C PHE A 514 -7.09 24.90 20.74
N PHE A 515 -6.21 24.10 20.11
CA PHE A 515 -5.18 24.54 19.18
C PHE A 515 -5.62 24.51 17.69
N GLY A 516 -6.90 24.29 17.40
CA GLY A 516 -7.45 24.15 16.05
C GLY A 516 -7.87 22.72 15.70
N LYS A 517 -8.14 22.44 14.42
CA LYS A 517 -8.48 21.08 13.96
C LYS A 517 -7.25 20.18 13.99
N MET A 518 -7.31 19.09 14.75
CA MET A 518 -6.29 18.03 14.75
C MET A 518 -6.75 16.86 13.89
N VAL A 519 -5.83 16.23 13.18
CA VAL A 519 -6.13 15.02 12.39
C VAL A 519 -6.54 13.90 13.36
N MET A 520 -7.62 13.19 13.01
CA MET A 520 -8.11 12.04 13.75
C MET A 520 -7.97 10.78 12.89
N GLY A 521 -7.27 9.77 13.40
CA GLY A 521 -6.94 8.56 12.65
C GLY A 521 -6.15 8.86 11.37
N ASP A 522 -6.19 7.92 10.44
CA ASP A 522 -5.46 7.97 9.16
C ASP A 522 -6.38 8.22 7.96
N ASN A 523 -7.60 8.72 8.20
CA ASN A 523 -8.59 9.08 7.17
C ASN A 523 -8.03 10.09 6.15
N SER A 524 -7.45 11.19 6.63
CA SER A 524 -6.80 12.18 5.76
C SER A 524 -5.55 11.62 5.09
N ALA A 525 -4.79 10.77 5.80
CA ALA A 525 -3.60 10.12 5.27
C ALA A 525 -3.95 9.19 4.09
N LEU A 526 -5.05 8.45 4.15
CA LEU A 526 -5.52 7.61 3.04
C LEU A 526 -5.73 8.42 1.75
N LEU A 527 -6.43 9.56 1.82
CA LEU A 527 -6.63 10.40 0.62
C LEU A 527 -5.31 11.02 0.15
N LEU A 528 -4.49 11.54 1.07
CA LEU A 528 -3.20 12.14 0.73
C LEU A 528 -2.26 11.11 0.07
N ASN A 529 -2.18 9.90 0.62
CA ASN A 529 -1.42 8.79 0.03
C ASN A 529 -1.96 8.43 -1.36
N THR A 530 -3.28 8.48 -1.55
CA THR A 530 -3.91 8.23 -2.86
C THR A 530 -3.53 9.31 -3.88
N VAL A 531 -3.60 10.59 -3.50
CA VAL A 531 -3.18 11.71 -4.36
C VAL A 531 -1.69 11.64 -4.67
N GLU A 532 -0.86 11.30 -3.68
CA GLU A 532 0.59 11.16 -3.85
C GLU A 532 0.93 9.95 -4.76
N ASP A 533 0.27 8.80 -4.60
CA ASP A 533 0.43 7.62 -5.48
C ASP A 533 0.00 7.92 -6.93
N LEU A 534 -1.12 8.61 -7.12
CA LEU A 534 -1.61 8.97 -8.45
C LEU A 534 -0.85 10.15 -9.08
N GLY A 535 -0.30 11.05 -8.26
CA GLY A 535 0.47 12.21 -8.71
C GLY A 535 1.90 11.88 -9.14
N GLY A 536 2.38 10.68 -8.82
CA GLY A 536 3.66 10.18 -9.29
C GLY A 536 3.75 10.14 -10.82
N SER A 537 4.96 10.37 -11.37
CA SER A 537 5.21 10.21 -12.80
C SER A 537 4.87 8.79 -13.27
N GLY A 538 4.50 8.63 -14.55
CA GLY A 538 4.20 7.32 -15.14
C GLY A 538 5.34 6.30 -15.00
N ASP A 539 6.58 6.77 -14.83
CA ASP A 539 7.75 5.93 -14.57
C ASP A 539 7.68 5.26 -13.19
N LEU A 540 7.16 5.94 -12.16
CA LEU A 540 7.00 5.40 -10.80
C LEU A 540 6.00 4.23 -10.75
N ILE A 541 5.04 4.19 -11.67
CA ILE A 541 4.05 3.10 -11.78
C ILE A 541 4.72 1.78 -12.18
N SER A 542 5.73 1.82 -13.05
CA SER A 542 6.46 0.61 -13.44
C SER A 542 7.24 0.02 -12.26
N ILE A 543 7.83 0.88 -11.41
CA ILE A 543 8.52 0.49 -10.17
C ILE A 543 7.54 -0.21 -9.22
N ARG A 544 6.32 0.33 -9.10
CA ARG A 544 5.24 -0.20 -8.25
C ARG A 544 4.85 -1.65 -8.61
N SER A 545 4.86 -2.02 -9.89
CA SER A 545 4.50 -3.39 -10.30
C SER A 545 5.46 -4.47 -9.78
N ARG A 546 6.75 -4.13 -9.57
CA ARG A 546 7.77 -5.06 -9.05
C ARG A 546 7.70 -5.26 -7.53
N GLY A 547 7.19 -4.29 -6.77
CA GLY A 547 7.12 -4.35 -5.30
C GLY A 547 6.13 -5.39 -4.72
N ASN A 548 5.27 -5.99 -5.54
CA ASN A 548 4.16 -6.83 -5.06
C ASN A 548 4.50 -8.32 -4.87
N PHE A 549 5.76 -8.68 -4.59
CA PHE A 549 6.14 -10.09 -4.52
C PHE A 549 6.61 -10.51 -3.12
N LYS A 550 5.73 -11.18 -2.38
CA LYS A 550 6.09 -11.94 -1.19
C LYS A 550 6.33 -13.38 -1.60
N ARG A 551 7.57 -13.87 -1.50
CA ARG A 551 7.86 -15.31 -1.62
C ARG A 551 7.83 -15.93 -0.22
N PRO A 552 6.70 -16.52 0.21
CA PRO A 552 6.69 -17.28 1.45
C PRO A 552 7.65 -18.48 1.35
N PHE A 553 8.19 -18.93 2.48
CA PHE A 553 9.00 -20.13 2.53
C PHE A 553 8.11 -21.37 2.45
N VAL A 554 7.51 -21.62 1.28
CA VAL A 554 6.51 -22.69 1.06
C VAL A 554 6.99 -24.07 1.53
N VAL A 555 8.30 -24.35 1.40
CA VAL A 555 8.90 -25.60 1.89
C VAL A 555 8.90 -25.66 3.41
N VAL A 556 9.25 -24.56 4.10
CA VAL A 556 9.20 -24.46 5.55
C VAL A 556 7.75 -24.54 6.04
N ASP A 557 6.84 -23.80 5.41
CA ASP A 557 5.41 -23.83 5.74
C ASP A 557 4.84 -25.26 5.62
N LYS A 558 5.25 -26.00 4.59
CA LYS A 558 4.85 -27.40 4.40
C LYS A 558 5.44 -28.31 5.48
N ILE A 559 6.71 -28.15 5.85
CA ILE A 559 7.36 -28.90 6.93
C ILE A 559 6.66 -28.61 8.27
N GLU A 560 6.31 -27.35 8.54
CA GLU A 560 5.60 -26.96 9.74
C GLU A 560 4.19 -27.55 9.79
N GLN A 561 3.46 -27.52 8.68
CA GLN A 561 2.13 -28.13 8.57
C GLN A 561 2.15 -29.65 8.76
N GLU A 562 3.16 -30.33 8.19
CA GLU A 562 3.34 -31.77 8.36
C GLU A 562 3.72 -32.11 9.82
N ALA A 563 4.64 -31.35 10.42
CA ALA A 563 5.02 -31.53 11.83
C ALA A 563 3.86 -31.22 12.79
N GLU A 564 3.02 -30.23 12.48
CA GLU A 564 1.83 -29.91 13.25
C GLU A 564 0.79 -31.03 13.19
N LYS A 565 0.55 -31.61 12.00
CA LYS A 565 -0.35 -32.77 11.86
C LYS A 565 0.13 -34.00 12.63
N GLU A 566 1.44 -34.28 12.60
CA GLU A 566 2.03 -35.42 13.30
C GLU A 566 1.96 -35.26 14.83
N THR A 567 2.19 -34.05 15.35
CA THR A 567 2.27 -33.79 16.80
C THR A 567 0.95 -33.35 17.43
N ALA A 568 -0.07 -33.01 16.62
CA ALA A 568 -1.36 -32.48 17.10
C ALA A 568 -2.04 -33.40 18.14
N ASN A 569 -2.09 -34.71 17.85
CA ASN A 569 -2.75 -35.67 18.73
C ASN A 569 -2.00 -35.83 20.06
N GLU A 570 -0.67 -35.92 20.02
CA GLU A 570 0.17 -36.04 21.23
C GLU A 570 0.08 -34.80 22.11
N MET A 571 0.13 -33.60 21.50
CA MET A 571 -0.05 -32.34 22.21
C MET A 571 -1.44 -32.21 22.82
N ALA A 572 -2.49 -32.64 22.13
CA ALA A 572 -3.85 -32.63 22.65
C ALA A 572 -3.99 -33.53 23.88
N VAL A 573 -3.41 -34.74 23.85
CA VAL A 573 -3.40 -35.67 24.99
C VAL A 573 -2.65 -35.08 26.18
N ILE A 574 -1.45 -34.53 25.98
CA ILE A 574 -0.64 -33.97 27.07
C ILE A 574 -1.30 -32.70 27.64
N ASN A 575 -1.89 -31.85 26.81
CA ASN A 575 -2.63 -30.69 27.28
C ASN A 575 -3.85 -31.09 28.12
N ALA A 576 -4.58 -32.12 27.70
CA ALA A 576 -5.70 -32.67 28.48
C ALA A 576 -5.22 -33.26 29.82
N GLN A 577 -4.05 -33.91 29.87
CA GLN A 577 -3.44 -34.38 31.11
C GLN A 577 -3.04 -33.23 32.04
N ILE A 578 -2.42 -32.18 31.51
CA ILE A 578 -2.06 -30.97 32.27
C ILE A 578 -3.31 -30.32 32.86
N GLU A 579 -4.38 -30.23 32.07
CA GLU A 579 -5.67 -29.68 32.54
C GLU A 579 -6.28 -30.55 33.64
N GLY A 580 -6.28 -31.88 33.48
CA GLY A 580 -6.73 -32.82 34.51
C GLY A 580 -5.93 -32.72 35.82
N PHE A 581 -4.60 -32.63 35.75
CA PHE A 581 -3.76 -32.45 36.93
C PHE A 581 -3.94 -31.08 37.59
N ASN A 582 -4.17 -30.02 36.81
CA ASN A 582 -4.48 -28.70 37.36
C ASN A 582 -5.83 -28.69 38.11
N GLN A 583 -6.84 -29.39 37.59
CA GLN A 583 -8.12 -29.56 38.28
C GLN A 583 -7.94 -30.37 39.58
N GLU A 584 -7.17 -31.46 39.55
CA GLU A 584 -6.82 -32.25 40.74
C GLU A 584 -6.11 -31.37 41.79
N LEU A 585 -5.13 -30.57 41.38
CA LEU A 585 -4.41 -29.64 42.24
C LEU A 585 -5.34 -28.59 42.87
N GLN A 586 -6.27 -28.03 42.09
CA GLN A 586 -7.25 -27.06 42.60
C GLN A 586 -8.20 -27.69 43.63
N THR A 587 -8.69 -28.91 43.39
CA THR A 587 -9.54 -29.63 44.35
C THR A 587 -8.79 -29.96 45.65
N LEU A 588 -7.52 -30.38 45.55
CA LEU A 588 -6.63 -30.60 46.71
C LEU A 588 -6.41 -29.30 47.51
N VAL A 589 -6.13 -28.18 46.84
CA VAL A 589 -5.94 -26.88 47.49
C VAL A 589 -7.24 -26.35 48.12
N ALA A 590 -8.39 -26.60 47.50
CA ALA A 590 -9.70 -26.23 48.07
C ALA A 590 -10.02 -27.06 49.33
N SER A 591 -9.81 -28.39 49.29
CA SER A 591 -10.03 -29.29 50.43
C SER A 591 -9.12 -28.98 51.63
N ALA A 592 -7.90 -28.48 51.38
CA ALA A 592 -6.95 -28.09 52.42
C ALA A 592 -7.35 -26.81 53.20
N LYS A 593 -8.32 -26.02 52.69
CA LYS A 593 -8.78 -24.79 53.34
C LYS A 593 -9.94 -25.01 54.33
N GLU A 594 -10.64 -26.14 54.26
CA GLU A 594 -11.82 -26.41 55.11
C GLU A 594 -11.49 -27.18 56.42
N ASP A 595 -10.43 -28.00 56.46
CA ASP A 595 -10.10 -28.84 57.63
C ASP A 595 -8.89 -28.33 58.45
N GLN A 596 -9.15 -27.73 59.63
CA GLN A 596 -8.14 -27.38 60.63
C GLN A 596 -7.82 -28.55 61.59
N GLN A 597 -7.24 -29.65 61.08
CA GLN A 597 -6.62 -30.68 61.92
C GLN A 597 -5.18 -30.99 61.48
N GLU A 598 -4.23 -30.71 62.38
CA GLU A 598 -2.77 -30.76 62.20
C GLU A 598 -2.20 -32.13 61.77
N VAL A 599 -2.96 -33.22 61.94
CA VAL A 599 -2.49 -34.59 61.66
C VAL A 599 -2.76 -35.04 60.21
N LEU A 600 -3.59 -34.32 59.44
CA LEU A 600 -3.87 -34.59 58.02
C LEU A 600 -3.06 -33.72 57.04
N GLY A 601 -2.39 -32.66 57.53
CA GLY A 601 -1.65 -31.71 56.71
C GLY A 601 -0.44 -32.31 55.97
N SER A 602 0.24 -33.30 56.55
CA SER A 602 1.42 -33.93 55.94
C SER A 602 1.07 -34.76 54.70
N THR A 603 -0.06 -35.49 54.72
CA THR A 603 -0.55 -36.31 53.61
C THR A 603 -1.04 -35.45 52.44
N ILE A 604 -1.73 -34.35 52.73
CA ILE A 604 -2.21 -33.41 51.69
C ILE A 604 -1.04 -32.66 51.04
N VAL A 605 -0.04 -32.25 51.82
CA VAL A 605 1.18 -31.62 51.29
C VAL A 605 1.98 -32.59 50.41
N GLN A 606 2.03 -33.88 50.76
CA GLN A 606 2.67 -34.90 49.91
C GLN A 606 1.92 -35.10 48.58
N LYS A 607 0.59 -35.26 48.61
CA LYS A 607 -0.22 -35.38 47.39
C LYS A 607 -0.13 -34.14 46.49
N LYS A 608 -0.12 -32.94 47.08
CA LYS A 608 0.09 -31.69 46.34
C LYS A 608 1.42 -31.71 45.58
N ARG A 609 2.51 -32.10 46.27
CA ARG A 609 3.85 -32.19 45.66
C ARG A 609 3.89 -33.24 44.54
N GLU A 610 3.20 -34.37 44.69
CA GLU A 610 3.10 -35.40 43.65
C GLU A 610 2.38 -34.88 42.38
N VAL A 611 1.27 -34.16 42.55
CA VAL A 611 0.53 -33.58 41.40
C VAL A 611 1.35 -32.47 40.73
N GLU A 612 2.05 -31.63 41.50
CA GLU A 612 2.97 -30.62 40.96
C GLU A 612 4.11 -31.26 40.14
N LEU A 613 4.65 -32.40 40.59
CA LEU A 613 5.66 -33.15 39.84
C LEU A 613 5.09 -33.71 38.52
N LYS A 614 3.87 -34.25 38.53
CA LYS A 614 3.20 -34.74 37.32
C LYS A 614 2.93 -33.63 36.31
N ILE A 615 2.52 -32.44 36.78
CA ILE A 615 2.36 -31.26 35.91
C ILE A 615 3.70 -30.88 35.28
N HIS A 616 4.77 -30.83 36.08
CA HIS A 616 6.10 -30.49 35.57
C HIS A 616 6.62 -31.51 34.56
N GLU A 617 6.36 -32.80 34.78
CA GLU A 617 6.72 -33.87 33.85
C GLU A 617 5.92 -33.79 32.53
N ALA A 618 4.61 -33.57 32.60
CA ALA A 618 3.78 -33.37 31.41
C ALA A 618 4.18 -32.11 30.62
N GLN A 619 4.53 -31.02 31.32
CA GLN A 619 5.08 -29.82 30.71
C GLN A 619 6.44 -30.07 30.04
N ARG A 620 7.29 -30.92 30.62
CA ARG A 620 8.56 -31.32 30.01
C ARG A 620 8.32 -32.11 28.72
N GLN A 621 7.40 -33.08 28.73
CA GLN A 621 7.03 -33.84 27.53
C GLN A 621 6.50 -32.93 26.42
N LEU A 622 5.67 -31.94 26.78
CA LEU A 622 5.19 -30.93 25.83
C LEU A 622 6.34 -30.10 25.22
N ARG A 623 7.37 -29.77 26.00
CA ARG A 623 8.57 -29.07 25.49
C ARG A 623 9.38 -29.95 24.55
N GLU A 624 9.60 -31.22 24.88
CA GLU A 624 10.34 -32.17 24.04
C GLU A 624 9.66 -32.37 22.67
N ILE A 625 8.32 -32.43 22.63
CA ILE A 625 7.56 -32.50 21.37
C ILE A 625 7.71 -31.21 20.54
N LYS A 626 7.66 -30.05 21.19
CA LYS A 626 7.88 -28.75 20.54
C LYS A 626 9.32 -28.60 20.02
N GLU A 627 10.29 -29.17 20.71
CA GLU A 627 11.70 -29.18 20.30
C GLU A 627 11.92 -30.05 19.06
N LYS A 628 11.36 -31.26 19.03
CA LYS A 628 11.37 -32.13 17.82
C LYS A 628 10.77 -31.46 16.58
N ARG A 629 9.71 -30.65 16.76
CA ARG A 629 9.13 -29.84 15.67
C ARG A 629 10.15 -28.84 15.13
N ARG A 630 10.93 -28.20 16.00
CA ARG A 630 11.92 -27.19 15.63
C ARG A 630 13.17 -27.80 14.98
N GLU A 631 13.61 -28.97 15.43
CA GLU A 631 14.77 -29.66 14.86
C GLU A 631 14.67 -29.89 13.34
N ARG A 632 13.48 -30.20 12.81
CA ARG A 632 13.29 -30.38 11.36
C ARG A 632 13.49 -29.08 10.57
N THR A 633 13.01 -27.96 11.10
CA THR A 633 13.22 -26.64 10.50
C THR A 633 14.70 -26.23 10.58
N ASP A 634 15.34 -26.50 11.72
CA ASP A 634 16.76 -26.20 11.94
C ASP A 634 17.68 -27.05 11.05
N GLN A 635 17.32 -28.33 10.78
CA GLN A 635 18.06 -29.19 9.85
C GLN A 635 18.06 -28.64 8.41
N LEU A 636 16.92 -28.13 7.93
CA LEU A 636 16.84 -27.47 6.62
C LEU A 636 17.71 -26.22 6.60
N GLY A 637 17.63 -25.39 7.66
CA GLY A 637 18.47 -24.20 7.83
C GLY A 637 19.97 -24.54 7.76
N ASN A 638 20.42 -25.51 8.54
CA ASN A 638 21.82 -25.96 8.57
C ASN A 638 22.28 -26.50 7.22
N THR A 639 21.42 -27.26 6.52
CA THR A 639 21.74 -27.78 5.19
C THR A 639 21.95 -26.63 4.19
N LEU A 640 21.08 -25.63 4.21
CA LEU A 640 21.18 -24.44 3.36
C LEU A 640 22.42 -23.60 3.70
N GLU A 641 22.73 -23.45 5.00
CA GLU A 641 23.93 -22.74 5.46
C GLU A 641 25.21 -23.42 4.95
N VAL A 642 25.30 -24.75 5.07
CA VAL A 642 26.44 -25.54 4.56
C VAL A 642 26.57 -25.38 3.04
N ILE A 643 25.46 -25.44 2.30
CA ILE A 643 25.47 -25.26 0.84
C ILE A 643 25.98 -23.86 0.49
N ASN A 644 25.47 -22.80 1.13
CA ASN A 644 25.89 -21.43 0.85
C ASN A 644 27.37 -21.19 1.21
N MET A 645 27.82 -21.72 2.35
CA MET A 645 29.22 -21.61 2.78
C MET A 645 30.17 -22.36 1.84
N ALA A 646 29.75 -23.50 1.27
CA ALA A 646 30.54 -24.31 0.34
C ALA A 646 30.49 -23.79 -1.12
N ALA A 647 29.43 -23.07 -1.52
CA ALA A 647 29.23 -22.62 -2.89
C ALA A 647 30.33 -21.66 -3.37
N VAL A 648 30.69 -20.66 -2.56
CA VAL A 648 31.68 -19.64 -2.96
C VAL A 648 33.08 -20.25 -3.17
N PRO A 649 33.65 -21.04 -2.23
CA PRO A 649 34.90 -21.75 -2.48
C PRO A 649 34.82 -22.70 -3.68
N GLY A 650 33.69 -23.36 -3.88
CA GLY A 650 33.45 -24.25 -5.03
C GLY A 650 33.58 -23.52 -6.36
N VAL A 651 32.92 -22.37 -6.51
CA VAL A 651 33.00 -21.54 -7.73
C VAL A 651 34.43 -21.06 -7.97
N VAL A 652 35.13 -20.62 -6.92
CA VAL A 652 36.55 -20.19 -7.03
C VAL A 652 37.43 -21.35 -7.51
N MET A 653 37.20 -22.57 -7.01
CA MET A 653 37.94 -23.75 -7.43
C MET A 653 37.69 -24.07 -8.90
N VAL A 654 36.43 -24.02 -9.35
CA VAL A 654 36.05 -24.25 -10.76
C VAL A 654 36.73 -23.22 -11.68
N VAL A 655 36.70 -21.93 -11.33
CA VAL A 655 37.37 -20.88 -12.11
C VAL A 655 38.89 -21.13 -12.16
N ALA A 656 39.50 -21.53 -11.05
CA ALA A 656 40.93 -21.85 -11.00
C ALA A 656 41.29 -23.06 -11.91
N VAL A 657 40.44 -24.10 -11.93
CA VAL A 657 40.61 -25.26 -12.81
C VAL A 657 40.48 -24.84 -14.29
N ILE A 658 39.45 -24.06 -14.64
CA ILE A 658 39.24 -23.57 -16.01
C ILE A 658 40.44 -22.76 -16.47
N LEU A 659 40.93 -21.82 -15.65
CA LEU A 659 42.12 -21.02 -15.96
C LEU A 659 43.37 -21.90 -16.08
N GLY A 660 43.51 -22.92 -15.23
CA GLY A 660 44.62 -23.88 -15.27
C GLY A 660 44.63 -24.71 -16.56
N VAL A 661 43.48 -25.24 -16.97
CA VAL A 661 43.30 -25.98 -18.23
C VAL A 661 43.56 -25.07 -19.43
N TRP A 662 43.01 -23.85 -19.42
CA TRP A 662 43.23 -22.88 -20.49
C TRP A 662 44.72 -22.52 -20.66
N ARG A 663 45.45 -22.33 -19.54
CA ARG A 663 46.90 -22.11 -19.56
C ARG A 663 47.70 -23.32 -20.06
N SER A 664 47.28 -24.52 -19.68
CA SER A 664 47.89 -25.79 -20.10
C SER A 664 47.76 -26.00 -21.62
N VAL A 665 46.56 -25.78 -22.17
CA VAL A 665 46.28 -25.90 -23.61
C VAL A 665 47.07 -24.88 -24.41
N ARG A 666 47.22 -23.65 -23.91
CA ARG A 666 48.06 -22.61 -24.55
C ARG A 666 49.55 -22.95 -24.50
N ARG A 667 50.05 -23.53 -23.40
CA ARG A 667 51.46 -23.98 -23.32
C ARG A 667 51.78 -25.13 -24.28
N ARG A 668 50.84 -26.06 -24.49
CA ARG A 668 51.04 -27.16 -25.46
C ARG A 668 51.15 -26.66 -26.90
N HIS A 669 50.46 -25.58 -27.26
CA HIS A 669 50.62 -24.92 -28.57
C HIS A 669 51.97 -24.19 -28.75
N TYR A 670 52.67 -23.82 -27.67
CA TYR A 670 54.02 -23.24 -27.76
C TYR A 670 55.13 -24.29 -27.83
N ILE A 671 54.91 -25.51 -27.34
CA ILE A 671 55.92 -26.58 -27.34
C ILE A 671 55.95 -27.30 -28.70
N SER A 672 54.86 -27.30 -29.48
CA SER A 672 54.86 -27.89 -30.83
C SER A 672 55.66 -27.08 -31.87
N HIS A 673 56.02 -25.83 -31.59
CA HIS A 673 56.90 -25.02 -32.46
C HIS A 673 58.38 -25.06 -32.03
N ALA A 674 58.72 -25.69 -30.91
CA ALA A 674 60.09 -25.82 -30.43
C ALA A 674 60.70 -27.21 -30.70
N SER A 675 59.94 -28.14 -31.28
CA SER A 675 60.44 -29.45 -31.74
C SER A 675 60.73 -29.52 -33.24
N ASP A 676 60.50 -28.44 -33.99
CA ASP A 676 60.80 -28.28 -35.42
C ASP A 676 61.94 -27.27 -35.69
N ALA A 677 62.72 -26.93 -34.67
CA ALA A 677 63.98 -26.18 -34.77
C ALA A 677 65.09 -26.97 -34.06
#